data_AF-A0A1J9PVT3-F1
#
_entry.id   AF-A0A1J9PVT3-F1
#
_cell.length_a   1.000
_cell.length_b   1.000
_cell.length_c   1.000
_cell.angle_alpha   90.00
_cell.angle_beta   90.00
_cell.angle_gamma   90.00
#
_symmetry.space_group_name_H-M   'P 1'
#
loop_
_entity.id
_entity.type
_entity.pdbx_description
1 polymer ?
#
loop_
_entity_poly.entity_id
_entity_poly.type
_entity_poly.pdbx_seq_one_letter_code
_entity_poly.pdbx_strand_id
1 'polypeptide(L)'
;MHELLLFAPVPAKQHHDLLQQLSGLTAMQPTRTFERRLVFKAYRKPGFIKTRPGGSQDVQAPETQRLNKLLNGSLYYIQVVGNVREQDFGSMPASSTSSSLPASSASLRSDVVPQGTGAGGDGTQQGQGSLSSSTPMNHGAAAAAVSKGYVAADQPWRLEFKDTPEAGARSGVTSRFVGSANLPSGNILPEMTAWGFDYVSEYVVEGHTFVLDDTVLFMHRVLTFPPSNDSGGGSPKTLAPTEYLPSLDKMVPLDTSGTYVLQASITVQDSGNPDMLKANSQRLLGLKEHLKSVVKLEPEDRLSLDTRSESQLHPRSVIISAIRFIMNGTKRNSPEERDISPPPTKRKAIGAATSAANFFTPLSQKKPEQVTWRTVSNSCIIGKYNQEQALEAVKSGVKRRIAAFDLDSTLIATKSGRRFATNQHDWKWWSPTVPGKLKELNDKGYLVVVLSNQKAISLKKDLKGGRLESKSLSIFKQKVAAVMQTLDVPFSIYAATENDEFRKPRMGMWREMLDDYDLDVASSLDLEQSVFVGDAAGREGDHSCVDRDFAANVGIPFKTPEEFFLNEASRPISRAFDPKAYVVGSSEDEPNITFSKKNDTELVIFCGSPGSGKSTFYWKYLEPLGYERVNQDILKSRPKCLKVAKEYLQAGKSVAVDNTNAGTETRAFWIELAKEVNFPIRCIYLSTPPQICKHNDAVRAANPKIESLNPESRTSLPGIAFGDFQRRFQEPTLSEGFQDITHVEFKFQGTPATKELWGQYWV
;
A
#
# COMPACT_ATOMS: atom_id res chain seq x y z
N MET A 1 0.81 13.60 -21.01
CA MET A 1 2.05 14.40 -20.94
C MET A 1 3.00 13.68 -20.00
N HIS A 2 4.28 13.65 -20.34
CA HIS A 2 5.36 13.17 -19.48
C HIS A 2 6.21 14.35 -19.04
N GLU A 3 6.57 14.40 -17.77
CA GLU A 3 7.40 15.45 -17.18
C GLU A 3 8.79 14.87 -16.86
N LEU A 4 9.85 15.51 -17.36
CA LEU A 4 11.24 15.21 -17.05
C LEU A 4 11.79 16.27 -16.09
N LEU A 5 12.47 15.87 -15.03
CA LEU A 5 12.79 16.70 -13.87
C LEU A 5 14.22 16.50 -13.35
N LEU A 6 14.83 17.60 -12.91
CA LEU A 6 16.00 17.65 -12.04
C LEU A 6 15.79 18.71 -10.95
N PHE A 7 16.45 18.53 -9.80
CA PHE A 7 16.28 19.38 -8.63
C PHE A 7 17.63 19.77 -8.02
N ALA A 8 17.69 20.91 -7.35
CA ALA A 8 18.81 21.31 -6.51
C ALA A 8 18.34 22.19 -5.33
N PRO A 9 18.93 22.05 -4.13
CA PRO A 9 18.68 22.97 -3.04
C PRO A 9 19.51 24.22 -3.22
N VAL A 10 18.91 25.36 -2.89
CA VAL A 10 19.51 26.68 -3.00
C VAL A 10 19.46 27.34 -1.62
N PRO A 11 20.58 27.37 -0.88
CA PRO A 11 20.64 28.04 0.41
C PRO A 11 20.17 29.50 0.31
N ALA A 12 19.49 30.01 1.33
CA ALA A 12 18.93 31.37 1.34
C ALA A 12 19.96 32.45 0.95
N LYS A 13 21.23 32.27 1.35
CA LYS A 13 22.33 33.20 1.04
C LYS A 13 22.71 33.23 -0.45
N GLN A 14 22.51 32.13 -1.18
CA GLN A 14 22.83 32.00 -2.60
C GLN A 14 21.64 32.35 -3.51
N HIS A 15 20.45 32.55 -2.95
CA HIS A 15 19.23 32.81 -3.70
C HIS A 15 19.35 34.01 -4.64
N HIS A 16 19.84 35.15 -4.14
CA HIS A 16 19.95 36.38 -4.94
C HIS A 16 20.97 36.25 -6.07
N ASP A 17 22.15 35.72 -5.78
CA ASP A 17 23.22 35.54 -6.77
C ASP A 17 22.79 34.55 -7.86
N LEU A 18 22.12 33.45 -7.47
CA LEU A 18 21.61 32.48 -8.42
C LEU A 18 20.50 33.05 -9.29
N LEU A 19 19.62 33.90 -8.76
CA LEU A 19 18.63 34.61 -9.58
C LEU A 19 19.32 35.43 -10.68
N GLN A 20 20.37 36.19 -10.34
CA GLN A 20 21.10 37.00 -11.33
C GLN A 20 21.80 36.12 -12.39
N GLN A 21 22.42 35.02 -11.96
CA GLN A 21 23.09 34.10 -12.87
C GLN A 21 22.10 33.41 -13.80
N LEU A 22 20.94 32.99 -13.29
CA LEU A 22 19.86 32.44 -14.11
C LEU A 22 19.30 33.50 -15.06
N SER A 23 19.13 34.75 -14.64
CA SER A 23 18.72 35.84 -15.54
C SER A 23 19.70 36.04 -16.70
N GLY A 24 21.00 35.94 -16.42
CA GLY A 24 22.05 36.00 -17.44
C GLY A 24 21.99 34.80 -18.40
N LEU A 25 21.77 33.60 -17.86
CA LEU A 25 21.68 32.36 -18.65
C LEU A 25 20.43 32.33 -19.55
N THR A 26 19.28 32.72 -19.01
CA THR A 26 17.99 32.64 -19.73
C THR A 26 17.64 33.92 -20.48
N ALA A 27 18.47 34.97 -20.36
CA ALA A 27 18.19 36.32 -20.87
C ALA A 27 16.79 36.85 -20.47
N MET A 28 16.33 36.48 -19.26
CA MET A 28 14.98 36.75 -18.78
C MET A 28 15.03 37.21 -17.33
N GLN A 29 14.23 38.23 -16.98
CA GLN A 29 14.06 38.62 -15.58
C GLN A 29 13.18 37.60 -14.84
N PRO A 30 13.48 37.29 -13.56
CA PRO A 30 12.71 36.33 -12.79
C PRO A 30 11.26 36.79 -12.68
N THR A 31 10.32 35.93 -13.11
CA THR A 31 8.90 36.20 -12.89
C THR A 31 8.50 35.65 -11.53
N ARG A 32 8.13 36.54 -10.61
CA ARG A 32 7.64 36.15 -9.27
C ARG A 32 6.28 35.48 -9.39
N THR A 33 6.10 34.36 -8.71
CA THR A 33 4.94 33.48 -8.83
C THR A 33 4.49 32.99 -7.46
N PHE A 34 3.18 32.97 -7.25
CA PHE A 34 2.57 32.41 -6.06
C PHE A 34 1.46 31.44 -6.45
N GLU A 35 1.51 30.24 -5.89
CA GLU A 35 0.51 29.21 -6.10
C GLU A 35 -0.08 28.78 -4.77
N ARG A 36 -1.38 28.94 -4.61
CA ARG A 36 -2.13 28.33 -3.52
C ARG A 36 -2.43 26.88 -3.88
N ARG A 37 -2.09 25.95 -3.00
CA ARG A 37 -2.31 24.51 -3.22
C ARG A 37 -3.16 23.91 -2.11
N LEU A 38 -4.28 23.32 -2.52
CA LEU A 38 -5.16 22.53 -1.65
C LEU A 38 -4.86 21.05 -1.86
N VAL A 39 -4.75 20.31 -0.75
CA VAL A 39 -4.46 18.88 -0.74
C VAL A 39 -5.72 18.11 -0.36
N PHE A 40 -6.05 17.13 -1.19
CA PHE A 40 -7.21 16.27 -1.01
C PHE A 40 -6.81 14.80 -0.95
N LYS A 41 -7.47 14.00 -0.13
CA LYS A 41 -7.27 12.54 0.00
C LYS A 41 -8.50 11.82 -0.52
N ALA A 42 -8.31 10.85 -1.42
CA ALA A 42 -9.39 9.98 -1.85
C ALA A 42 -9.92 9.16 -0.66
N TYR A 43 -11.23 9.18 -0.43
CA TYR A 43 -11.92 8.28 0.50
C TYR A 43 -12.97 7.48 -0.25
N ARG A 44 -13.19 6.23 0.19
CA ARG A 44 -14.19 5.37 -0.43
C ARG A 44 -15.53 5.64 0.22
N LYS A 45 -16.42 6.39 -0.45
CA LYS A 45 -17.84 6.44 -0.06
C LYS A 45 -18.43 5.02 -0.14
N PRO A 46 -19.02 4.48 0.94
CA PRO A 46 -19.79 3.25 0.87
C PRO A 46 -20.90 3.41 -0.18
N GLY A 47 -20.97 2.53 -1.18
CA GLY A 47 -22.03 2.53 -2.20
C GLY A 47 -21.75 3.31 -3.50
N PHE A 48 -20.68 4.12 -3.58
CA PHE A 48 -20.28 4.77 -4.83
C PHE A 48 -19.22 3.93 -5.58
N ILE A 49 -19.65 2.82 -6.18
CA ILE A 49 -18.91 2.16 -7.27
C ILE A 49 -19.86 2.03 -8.46
N LYS A 50 -19.97 3.11 -9.23
CA LYS A 50 -20.43 3.07 -10.62
C LYS A 50 -19.74 4.14 -11.46
N THR A 51 -18.57 3.81 -11.99
CA THR A 51 -18.25 4.17 -13.38
C THR A 51 -17.74 2.92 -14.07
N ARG A 52 -18.60 2.34 -14.92
CA ARG A 52 -18.23 1.34 -15.91
C ARG A 52 -17.18 1.96 -16.86
N PRO A 53 -16.15 1.21 -17.31
CA PRO A 53 -15.68 1.35 -18.68
C PRO A 53 -16.73 0.65 -19.56
N GLY A 54 -17.73 1.41 -20.02
CA GLY A 54 -18.65 0.99 -21.06
C GLY A 54 -18.03 1.23 -22.43
N GLY A 55 -18.16 0.25 -23.33
CA GLY A 55 -17.73 0.37 -24.73
C GLY A 55 -18.63 1.31 -25.52
N SER A 56 -18.34 2.60 -25.43
CA SER A 56 -18.67 3.62 -26.42
C SER A 56 -17.65 4.74 -26.24
N GLN A 57 -16.46 4.56 -26.82
CA GLN A 57 -15.33 5.46 -26.64
C GLN A 57 -15.34 6.68 -27.58
N ASP A 58 -16.44 6.98 -28.27
CA ASP A 58 -16.46 8.04 -29.31
C ASP A 58 -17.36 9.26 -29.04
N VAL A 59 -17.92 9.44 -27.84
CA VAL A 59 -18.70 10.67 -27.54
C VAL A 59 -18.46 11.18 -26.12
N GLN A 60 -17.21 11.24 -25.67
CA GLN A 60 -16.86 12.08 -24.51
C GLN A 60 -15.63 12.91 -24.84
N ALA A 61 -15.67 14.20 -24.48
CA ALA A 61 -14.54 15.10 -24.67
C ALA A 61 -13.27 14.46 -24.07
N PRO A 62 -12.11 14.51 -24.75
CA PRO A 62 -10.87 13.87 -24.30
C PRO A 62 -10.48 14.24 -22.86
N GLU A 63 -10.87 15.44 -22.43
CA GLU A 63 -10.64 15.96 -21.09
C GLU A 63 -11.42 15.19 -20.01
N THR A 64 -12.68 14.80 -20.28
CA THR A 64 -13.55 14.03 -19.37
C THR A 64 -13.07 12.58 -19.20
N GLN A 65 -12.57 11.96 -20.27
CA GLN A 65 -11.97 10.63 -20.19
C GLN A 65 -10.64 10.65 -19.41
N ARG A 66 -9.83 11.70 -19.60
CA ARG A 66 -8.59 11.92 -18.83
C ARG A 66 -8.91 12.10 -17.35
N LEU A 67 -9.87 12.95 -17.00
CA LEU A 67 -10.32 13.19 -15.62
C LEU A 67 -10.79 11.89 -14.94
N ASN A 68 -11.61 11.09 -15.62
CA ASN A 68 -12.09 9.80 -15.09
C ASN A 68 -10.96 8.80 -14.81
N LYS A 69 -9.91 8.77 -15.65
CA LYS A 69 -8.73 7.92 -15.42
C LYS A 69 -7.91 8.42 -14.22
N LEU A 70 -7.82 9.74 -14.02
CA LEU A 70 -7.13 10.36 -12.89
C LEU A 70 -7.85 10.12 -11.56
N LEU A 71 -9.18 10.22 -11.54
CA LEU A 71 -10.00 10.06 -10.33
C LEU A 71 -10.15 8.59 -9.88
N ASN A 72 -9.98 7.62 -10.79
CA ASN A 72 -10.11 6.19 -10.49
C ASN A 72 -8.77 5.47 -10.24
N GLY A 73 -7.63 6.17 -10.30
CA GLY A 73 -6.32 5.64 -9.93
C GLY A 73 -6.23 5.40 -8.41
N SER A 74 -5.67 4.27 -8.00
CA SER A 74 -5.62 3.80 -6.60
C SER A 74 -5.14 4.84 -5.56
N LEU A 75 -6.03 5.33 -4.68
CA LEU A 75 -5.75 6.00 -3.38
C LEU A 75 -4.61 7.04 -3.37
N TYR A 76 -4.62 7.99 -4.32
CA TYR A 76 -3.68 9.10 -4.38
C TYR A 76 -4.21 10.32 -3.60
N TYR A 77 -3.29 11.13 -3.07
CA TYR A 77 -3.60 12.53 -2.75
C TYR A 77 -3.56 13.34 -4.04
N ILE A 78 -4.49 14.27 -4.21
CA ILE A 78 -4.54 15.15 -5.39
C ILE A 78 -4.36 16.60 -4.95
N GLN A 79 -3.69 17.38 -5.80
CA GLN A 79 -3.49 18.82 -5.60
C GLN A 79 -4.46 19.60 -6.47
N VAL A 80 -5.15 20.56 -5.85
CA VAL A 80 -5.89 21.60 -6.55
C VAL A 80 -5.10 22.89 -6.41
N VAL A 81 -4.69 23.46 -7.54
CA VAL A 81 -3.75 24.57 -7.63
C VAL A 81 -4.47 25.80 -8.17
N GLY A 82 -4.26 26.94 -7.50
CA GLY A 82 -4.79 28.24 -7.90
C GLY A 82 -3.66 29.28 -7.89
N ASN A 83 -3.50 30.00 -8.99
CA ASN A 83 -2.53 31.10 -9.05
C ASN A 83 -3.07 32.28 -8.25
N VAL A 84 -2.21 32.87 -7.42
CA VAL A 84 -2.52 34.06 -6.62
C VAL A 84 -1.47 35.14 -6.88
N ARG A 85 -1.83 36.39 -6.68
CA ARG A 85 -0.92 37.54 -6.84
C ARG A 85 -0.44 38.00 -5.48
N GLU A 86 0.68 38.70 -5.45
CA GLU A 86 1.22 39.25 -4.21
C GLU A 86 0.23 40.19 -3.51
N GLN A 87 -0.48 41.01 -4.27
CA GLN A 87 -1.52 41.93 -3.78
C GLN A 87 -2.76 41.23 -3.18
N ASP A 88 -2.92 39.93 -3.41
CA ASP A 88 -4.05 39.15 -2.89
C ASP A 88 -3.84 38.82 -1.39
N PHE A 89 -2.60 38.81 -0.89
CA PHE A 89 -2.28 38.56 0.51
C PHE A 89 -2.66 39.75 1.40
N GLY A 90 -3.43 39.49 2.48
CA GLY A 90 -3.89 40.52 3.41
C GLY A 90 -5.03 41.40 2.90
N SER A 91 -5.56 41.11 1.71
CA SER A 91 -6.65 41.88 1.09
C SER A 91 -8.01 41.38 1.57
N MET A 92 -8.51 41.90 2.70
CA MET A 92 -9.88 41.64 3.14
C MET A 92 -10.88 42.56 2.41
N PRO A 93 -12.07 42.06 2.03
CA PRO A 93 -13.16 42.95 1.62
C PRO A 93 -13.52 43.84 2.81
N ALA A 94 -13.69 45.15 2.57
CA ALA A 94 -14.08 46.09 3.61
C ALA A 94 -15.45 45.69 4.20
N SER A 95 -15.45 45.01 5.36
CA SER A 95 -16.66 44.84 6.14
C SER A 95 -16.97 46.17 6.84
N SER A 96 -18.18 46.68 6.59
CA SER A 96 -18.83 47.80 7.28
C SER A 96 -18.42 47.91 8.75
N THR A 97 -17.65 48.95 9.08
CA THR A 97 -17.42 49.38 10.46
C THR A 97 -18.75 49.71 11.12
N SER A 98 -19.01 49.05 12.24
CA SER A 98 -19.91 49.53 13.28
C SER A 98 -19.47 50.93 13.74
N SER A 99 -20.27 51.95 13.46
CA SER A 99 -20.22 53.22 14.18
C SER A 99 -21.43 53.34 15.11
N SER A 100 -21.15 53.26 16.42
CA SER A 100 -21.79 53.99 17.53
C SER A 100 -23.28 54.38 17.42
N LEU A 101 -24.10 53.86 18.34
CA LEU A 101 -25.28 54.56 18.89
C LEU A 101 -24.85 55.93 19.50
N PRO A 102 -25.74 56.93 19.71
CA PRO A 102 -27.20 56.81 19.84
C PRO A 102 -28.06 57.90 19.15
N ALA A 103 -29.35 57.62 18.95
CA ALA A 103 -30.48 58.42 19.47
C ALA A 103 -31.76 58.34 18.60
N SER A 104 -32.87 58.22 19.33
CA SER A 104 -34.24 58.66 19.02
C SER A 104 -35.12 57.92 18.00
N SER A 105 -36.18 57.35 18.61
CA SER A 105 -37.59 57.36 18.22
C SER A 105 -38.07 56.54 17.02
N ALA A 106 -38.95 55.61 17.38
CA ALA A 106 -39.85 54.83 16.55
C ALA A 106 -40.88 55.68 15.78
N SER A 107 -41.25 55.19 14.59
CA SER A 107 -42.64 55.12 14.05
C SER A 107 -42.56 54.48 12.66
N LEU A 108 -43.11 53.28 12.46
CA LEU A 108 -44.48 52.97 12.01
C LEU A 108 -44.69 53.02 10.48
N ARG A 109 -45.38 51.96 10.00
CA ARG A 109 -46.24 51.83 8.80
C ARG A 109 -45.53 51.49 7.48
N SER A 110 -45.79 50.28 6.94
CA SER A 110 -46.86 49.91 5.96
C SER A 110 -46.52 50.45 4.56
N ASP A 111 -46.71 49.81 3.42
CA ASP A 111 -47.64 48.77 2.98
C ASP A 111 -47.28 48.45 1.50
N VAL A 112 -47.75 47.31 1.00
CA VAL A 112 -48.31 47.12 -0.37
C VAL A 112 -47.39 46.97 -1.63
N VAL A 113 -47.61 45.81 -2.27
CA VAL A 113 -47.37 45.26 -3.63
C VAL A 113 -48.14 46.08 -4.70
N PRO A 114 -47.78 46.26 -6.00
CA PRO A 114 -47.90 45.15 -6.98
C PRO A 114 -47.19 45.18 -8.37
N GLN A 115 -47.10 43.96 -8.92
CA GLN A 115 -47.30 43.45 -10.31
C GLN A 115 -47.04 44.27 -11.60
N GLY A 116 -46.58 43.54 -12.63
CA GLY A 116 -46.85 43.77 -14.08
C GLY A 116 -45.70 43.27 -14.98
N THR A 117 -45.74 42.11 -15.66
CA THR A 117 -46.41 41.67 -16.91
C THR A 117 -45.71 42.02 -18.25
N GLY A 118 -45.58 41.00 -19.12
CA GLY A 118 -45.47 41.07 -20.60
C GLY A 118 -44.06 40.83 -21.19
N ALA A 119 -43.75 40.15 -22.32
CA ALA A 119 -44.35 39.20 -23.28
C ALA A 119 -43.77 39.50 -24.70
N GLY A 120 -43.34 38.47 -25.46
CA GLY A 120 -43.12 38.46 -26.93
C GLY A 120 -41.79 39.04 -27.44
N GLY A 121 -41.11 38.55 -28.51
CA GLY A 121 -41.44 37.60 -29.57
C GLY A 121 -40.27 37.43 -30.58
N ASP A 122 -40.49 36.54 -31.56
CA ASP A 122 -39.62 35.90 -32.58
C ASP A 122 -38.71 36.75 -33.50
N GLY A 123 -37.75 36.07 -34.16
CA GLY A 123 -37.26 36.47 -35.50
C GLY A 123 -35.91 35.89 -35.98
N THR A 124 -35.97 34.95 -36.93
CA THR A 124 -34.90 34.19 -37.62
C THR A 124 -34.17 34.91 -38.77
N GLN A 125 -32.88 34.57 -39.03
CA GLN A 125 -32.33 33.98 -40.30
C GLN A 125 -30.87 34.37 -40.66
N GLN A 126 -30.08 33.34 -41.06
CA GLN A 126 -29.03 33.23 -42.11
C GLN A 126 -27.83 34.21 -42.11
N GLY A 127 -26.56 33.82 -42.39
CA GLY A 127 -25.94 32.57 -42.83
C GLY A 127 -24.41 32.73 -43.02
N GLN A 128 -23.74 31.57 -43.14
CA GLN A 128 -22.47 31.17 -43.82
C GLN A 128 -21.22 32.07 -44.00
N GLY A 129 -20.04 31.42 -43.83
CA GLY A 129 -18.78 31.68 -44.58
C GLY A 129 -17.63 32.34 -43.78
N SER A 130 -16.76 31.58 -43.10
CA SER A 130 -15.46 31.04 -43.55
C SER A 130 -14.24 31.99 -43.48
N LEU A 131 -13.30 31.62 -42.60
CA LEU A 131 -11.84 31.59 -42.74
C LEU A 131 -11.02 32.91 -42.85
N SER A 132 -10.24 33.10 -41.78
CA SER A 132 -8.77 33.30 -41.77
C SER A 132 -8.19 34.69 -41.50
N SER A 133 -7.34 34.67 -40.45
CA SER A 133 -6.03 35.32 -40.34
C SER A 133 -5.92 36.78 -39.90
N SER A 134 -4.91 36.95 -39.02
CA SER A 134 -4.13 38.15 -38.73
C SER A 134 -4.73 39.21 -37.80
N THR A 135 -4.28 39.12 -36.55
CA THR A 135 -4.20 40.22 -35.59
C THR A 135 -3.16 41.24 -36.05
N PRO A 136 -3.45 42.55 -35.99
CA PRO A 136 -2.45 43.54 -35.66
C PRO A 136 -2.73 44.16 -34.28
N MET A 137 -1.64 44.45 -33.57
CA MET A 137 -1.63 45.08 -32.26
C MET A 137 -2.40 46.41 -32.24
N ASN A 138 -3.07 46.69 -31.12
CA ASN A 138 -3.32 48.07 -30.72
C ASN A 138 -3.07 48.24 -29.21
N HIS A 139 -2.15 49.13 -28.89
CA HIS A 139 -1.87 49.60 -27.53
C HIS A 139 -3.00 50.51 -27.06
N GLY A 140 -3.38 50.42 -25.78
CA GLY A 140 -4.01 51.56 -25.10
C GLY A 140 -4.93 51.24 -23.92
N ALA A 141 -4.62 51.90 -22.80
CA ALA A 141 -5.47 52.23 -21.65
C ALA A 141 -5.70 51.14 -20.58
N ALA A 142 -4.83 51.19 -19.57
CA ALA A 142 -5.07 50.66 -18.24
C ALA A 142 -6.31 51.36 -17.61
N ALA A 143 -7.40 50.61 -17.47
CA ALA A 143 -8.49 50.97 -16.57
C ALA A 143 -8.12 50.50 -15.16
N ALA A 144 -8.02 51.45 -14.22
CA ALA A 144 -7.81 51.19 -12.81
C ALA A 144 -8.97 50.34 -12.26
N ALA A 145 -8.72 49.03 -12.13
CA ALA A 145 -9.66 48.11 -11.51
C ALA A 145 -9.69 48.38 -10.00
N VAL A 146 -10.86 48.76 -9.49
CA VAL A 146 -11.20 48.79 -8.07
C VAL A 146 -10.71 47.47 -7.44
N SER A 147 -9.83 47.55 -6.44
CA SER A 147 -9.22 46.38 -5.80
C SER A 147 -10.27 45.60 -5.00
N LYS A 148 -11.00 44.70 -5.67
CA LYS A 148 -11.68 43.61 -4.98
C LYS A 148 -10.60 42.84 -4.21
N GLY A 149 -10.71 42.82 -2.88
CA GLY A 149 -9.87 41.96 -2.05
C GLY A 149 -10.01 40.50 -2.47
N TYR A 150 -8.97 39.72 -2.28
CA TYR A 150 -8.95 38.30 -2.58
C TYR A 150 -9.98 37.57 -1.73
N VAL A 151 -10.84 36.80 -2.40
CA VAL A 151 -11.73 35.85 -1.74
C VAL A 151 -11.59 34.53 -2.45
N ALA A 152 -11.49 33.44 -1.69
CA ALA A 152 -11.41 32.08 -2.24
C ALA A 152 -12.57 31.76 -3.20
N ALA A 153 -13.72 32.42 -3.05
CA ALA A 153 -14.90 32.29 -3.90
C ALA A 153 -14.68 32.72 -5.36
N ASP A 154 -13.70 33.58 -5.65
CA ASP A 154 -13.38 34.04 -7.01
C ASP A 154 -12.16 33.33 -7.61
N GLN A 155 -11.50 32.44 -6.85
CA GLN A 155 -10.26 31.78 -7.27
C GLN A 155 -10.49 30.79 -8.41
N PRO A 156 -9.86 30.95 -9.58
CA PRO A 156 -9.81 29.89 -10.58
C PRO A 156 -8.89 28.76 -10.12
N TRP A 157 -9.36 27.52 -10.29
CA TRP A 157 -8.66 26.32 -9.83
C TRP A 157 -8.29 25.38 -10.99
N ARG A 158 -7.26 24.58 -10.77
CA ARG A 158 -6.82 23.52 -11.66
C ARG A 158 -6.49 22.28 -10.86
N LEU A 159 -6.98 21.13 -11.30
CA LEU A 159 -6.61 19.83 -10.77
C LEU A 159 -5.28 19.41 -11.37
N GLU A 160 -4.27 19.16 -10.53
CA GLU A 160 -3.00 18.58 -10.94
C GLU A 160 -2.88 17.13 -10.47
N PHE A 161 -2.63 16.23 -11.41
CA PHE A 161 -2.27 14.85 -11.15
C PHE A 161 -0.82 14.60 -11.54
N LYS A 162 -0.06 14.05 -10.59
CA LYS A 162 1.34 13.67 -10.78
C LYS A 162 1.46 12.21 -10.34
N ASP A 163 1.76 11.31 -11.28
CA ASP A 163 1.98 9.91 -10.97
C ASP A 163 3.33 9.72 -10.28
N THR A 164 3.51 8.56 -9.65
CA THR A 164 4.83 8.16 -9.16
C THR A 164 5.80 8.13 -10.34
N PRO A 165 7.01 8.72 -10.22
CA PRO A 165 8.01 8.67 -11.29
C PRO A 165 8.28 7.24 -11.79
N GLU A 166 8.76 7.11 -13.03
CA GLU A 166 8.99 5.82 -13.70
C GLU A 166 10.08 4.99 -13.01
N ALA A 167 9.97 3.66 -13.15
CA ALA A 167 10.91 2.70 -12.58
C ALA A 167 12.09 2.46 -13.53
N GLY A 168 13.25 3.08 -13.31
CA GLY A 168 14.42 2.78 -14.13
C GLY A 168 15.70 3.44 -13.65
N ALA A 169 16.76 2.65 -13.44
CA ALA A 169 18.04 3.12 -12.89
C ALA A 169 18.99 3.77 -13.95
N ARG A 170 18.50 4.14 -15.14
CA ARG A 170 19.37 4.50 -16.29
C ARG A 170 19.07 5.83 -17.00
N SER A 171 18.04 6.61 -16.61
CA SER A 171 17.64 7.81 -17.36
C SER A 171 18.39 9.10 -17.00
N GLY A 172 19.15 9.17 -15.90
CA GLY A 172 19.88 10.38 -15.47
C GLY A 172 18.99 11.58 -15.06
N VAL A 173 17.71 11.55 -15.40
CA VAL A 173 16.65 12.51 -15.06
C VAL A 173 15.46 11.77 -14.46
N THR A 174 14.65 12.48 -13.67
CA THR A 174 13.40 11.94 -13.11
C THR A 174 12.28 12.06 -14.14
N SER A 175 11.61 10.98 -14.51
CA SER A 175 10.51 10.97 -15.48
C SER A 175 9.20 10.58 -14.79
N ARG A 176 8.08 11.26 -15.05
CA ARG A 176 6.76 10.87 -14.53
C ARG A 176 5.61 11.25 -15.46
N PHE A 177 4.48 10.54 -15.35
CA PHE A 177 3.24 10.94 -16.03
C PHE A 177 2.56 12.09 -15.28
N VAL A 178 2.11 13.09 -16.03
CA VAL A 178 1.37 14.24 -15.47
C VAL A 178 0.06 14.54 -16.22
N GLY A 179 -0.93 14.95 -15.44
CA GLY A 179 -2.27 15.35 -15.86
C GLY A 179 -2.66 16.69 -15.25
N SER A 180 -3.41 17.48 -16.02
CA SER A 180 -3.99 18.74 -15.56
C SER A 180 -5.39 18.85 -16.14
N ALA A 181 -6.34 19.39 -15.37
CA ALA A 181 -7.68 19.75 -15.82
C ALA A 181 -8.13 21.05 -15.12
N ASN A 182 -8.81 21.93 -15.84
CA ASN A 182 -9.37 23.15 -15.22
C ASN A 182 -10.58 22.79 -14.37
N LEU A 183 -10.76 23.51 -13.25
CA LEU A 183 -11.91 23.37 -12.35
C LEU A 183 -12.69 24.69 -12.29
N PRO A 184 -13.96 24.66 -11.86
CA PRO A 184 -14.72 25.87 -11.58
C PRO A 184 -14.00 26.79 -10.60
N SER A 185 -14.20 28.10 -10.74
CA SER A 185 -13.73 29.05 -9.75
C SER A 185 -14.54 28.95 -8.45
N GLY A 186 -13.91 29.20 -7.31
CA GLY A 186 -14.59 29.33 -6.02
C GLY A 186 -14.43 28.15 -5.07
N ASN A 187 -15.45 27.90 -4.24
CA ASN A 187 -15.40 26.82 -3.26
C ASN A 187 -15.46 25.45 -3.94
N ILE A 188 -14.33 24.78 -4.05
CA ILE A 188 -14.20 23.48 -4.73
C ILE A 188 -14.49 22.28 -3.82
N LEU A 189 -14.79 22.51 -2.53
CA LEU A 189 -15.06 21.43 -1.58
C LEU A 189 -16.26 20.57 -1.98
N PRO A 190 -17.42 21.12 -2.40
CA PRO A 190 -18.57 20.31 -2.79
C PRO A 190 -18.25 19.37 -3.96
N GLU A 191 -17.55 19.86 -4.98
CA GLU A 191 -17.15 19.11 -6.17
C GLU A 191 -16.18 17.99 -5.81
N MET A 192 -15.12 18.30 -5.05
CA MET A 192 -14.15 17.32 -4.61
C MET A 192 -14.78 16.26 -3.69
N THR A 193 -15.67 16.67 -2.78
CA THR A 193 -16.42 15.77 -1.90
C THR A 193 -17.37 14.88 -2.70
N ALA A 194 -18.04 15.42 -3.71
CA ALA A 194 -18.89 14.66 -4.63
C ALA A 194 -18.07 13.60 -5.39
N TRP A 195 -16.85 13.94 -5.79
CA TRP A 195 -15.89 13.03 -6.43
C TRP A 195 -15.20 12.04 -5.47
N GLY A 196 -15.52 12.08 -4.16
CA GLY A 196 -14.99 11.13 -3.18
C GLY A 196 -13.62 11.53 -2.61
N PHE A 197 -13.37 12.83 -2.48
CA PHE A 197 -12.14 13.37 -1.91
C PHE A 197 -12.42 14.22 -0.67
N ASP A 198 -11.68 13.95 0.40
CA ASP A 198 -11.70 14.71 1.64
C ASP A 198 -10.57 15.74 1.64
N TYR A 199 -10.84 16.95 2.13
CA TYR A 199 -9.82 17.97 2.33
C TYR A 199 -8.83 17.57 3.44
N VAL A 200 -7.54 17.86 3.23
CA VAL A 200 -6.45 17.48 4.14
C VAL A 200 -5.73 18.70 4.71
N SER A 201 -5.26 19.58 3.83
CA SER A 201 -4.46 20.74 4.20
C SER A 201 -4.31 21.70 3.03
N GLU A 202 -3.81 22.89 3.31
CA GLU A 202 -3.43 23.88 2.31
C GLU A 202 -2.07 24.51 2.62
N TYR A 203 -1.42 25.02 1.57
CA TYR A 203 -0.19 25.77 1.65
C TYR A 203 -0.01 26.66 0.42
N VAL A 204 0.96 27.56 0.47
CA VAL A 204 1.35 28.44 -0.65
C VAL A 204 2.74 28.07 -1.11
N VAL A 205 2.97 28.03 -2.42
CA VAL A 205 4.30 27.96 -3.02
C VAL A 205 4.65 29.35 -3.52
N GLU A 206 5.76 29.90 -3.01
CA GLU A 206 6.34 31.16 -3.48
C GLU A 206 7.61 30.84 -4.28
N GLY A 207 7.79 31.45 -5.44
CA GLY A 207 9.00 31.26 -6.23
C GLY A 207 9.19 32.20 -7.40
N HIS A 208 10.26 31.96 -8.14
CA HIS A 208 10.64 32.67 -9.35
C HIS A 208 10.76 31.68 -10.52
N THR A 209 10.14 32.02 -11.65
CA THR A 209 10.16 31.21 -12.86
C THR A 209 11.02 31.86 -13.93
N PHE A 210 11.82 31.04 -14.60
CA PHE A 210 12.56 31.35 -15.82
C PHE A 210 12.27 30.30 -16.89
N VAL A 211 12.40 30.70 -18.16
CA VAL A 211 12.26 29.81 -19.30
C VAL A 211 13.55 29.85 -20.11
N LEU A 212 14.17 28.69 -20.28
CA LEU A 212 15.34 28.50 -21.15
C LEU A 212 14.94 27.52 -22.25
N ASP A 213 14.65 28.07 -23.42
CA ASP A 213 14.02 27.36 -24.54
C ASP A 213 12.73 26.64 -24.09
N ASP A 214 12.73 25.30 -24.06
CA ASP A 214 11.61 24.44 -23.61
C ASP A 214 11.74 23.98 -22.16
N THR A 215 12.78 24.44 -21.44
CA THR A 215 13.01 24.09 -20.03
C THR A 215 12.49 25.18 -19.12
N VAL A 216 11.60 24.81 -18.21
CA VAL A 216 11.14 25.69 -17.13
C VAL A 216 12.06 25.50 -15.92
N LEU A 217 12.66 26.59 -15.46
CA LEU A 217 13.41 26.66 -14.21
C LEU A 217 12.54 27.36 -13.17
N PHE A 218 12.15 26.63 -12.13
CA PHE A 218 11.31 27.14 -11.06
C PHE A 218 12.04 27.06 -9.74
N MET A 219 12.46 28.21 -9.21
CA MET A 219 13.09 28.30 -7.89
C MET A 219 12.05 28.70 -6.85
N HIS A 220 11.72 27.80 -5.93
CA HIS A 220 10.57 27.97 -5.06
C HIS A 220 10.79 27.47 -3.63
N ARG A 221 9.91 27.91 -2.72
CA ARG A 221 9.79 27.41 -1.35
C ARG A 221 8.31 27.30 -0.98
N VAL A 222 8.00 26.53 0.07
CA VAL A 222 6.64 26.38 0.58
C VAL A 222 6.46 27.28 1.80
N LEU A 223 5.36 27.99 1.83
CA LEU A 223 4.87 28.80 2.93
C LEU A 223 3.63 28.14 3.54
N THR A 224 3.55 28.14 4.86
CA THR A 224 2.42 27.64 5.64
C THR A 224 1.65 28.79 6.27
N PHE A 225 0.36 28.55 6.50
CA PHE A 225 -0.52 29.52 7.16
C PHE A 225 -0.13 29.63 8.65
N PRO A 226 -0.29 30.82 9.26
CA PRO A 226 0.03 31.01 10.67
C PRO A 226 -0.87 30.12 11.56
N PRO A 227 -0.35 29.59 12.68
CA PRO A 227 -1.14 28.79 13.62
C PRO A 227 -2.28 29.63 14.21
N SER A 228 -3.50 29.07 14.26
CA SER A 228 -4.65 29.72 14.90
C SER A 228 -4.52 29.64 16.44
N ASN A 229 -4.80 30.75 17.13
CA ASN A 229 -4.63 30.89 18.58
C ASN A 229 -5.61 30.06 19.44
N ASP A 230 -6.49 29.25 18.85
CA ASP A 230 -7.61 28.59 19.55
C ASP A 230 -7.41 27.10 19.88
N SER A 231 -6.18 26.59 19.97
CA SER A 231 -6.00 25.21 20.48
C SER A 231 -4.65 24.96 21.15
N GLY A 232 -4.69 24.69 22.45
CA GLY A 232 -3.59 24.07 23.17
C GLY A 232 -3.32 22.66 22.66
N GLY A 233 -2.04 22.36 22.38
CA GLY A 233 -1.52 21.00 22.39
C GLY A 233 -2.09 20.01 21.36
N GLY A 234 -2.32 20.44 20.12
CA GLY A 234 -2.65 19.56 18.99
C GLY A 234 -2.80 20.36 17.71
N SER A 235 -2.24 19.90 16.59
CA SER A 235 -2.39 20.59 15.30
C SER A 235 -3.88 20.70 14.93
N PRO A 236 -4.45 21.90 14.74
CA PRO A 236 -5.86 22.03 14.39
C PRO A 236 -6.12 21.39 13.03
N LYS A 237 -6.99 20.40 12.96
CA LYS A 237 -7.54 19.91 11.68
C LYS A 237 -8.55 20.94 11.20
N THR A 238 -8.12 21.89 10.36
CA THR A 238 -9.05 22.76 9.64
C THR A 238 -9.90 21.90 8.71
N LEU A 239 -11.22 21.97 8.85
CA LEU A 239 -12.18 21.18 8.06
C LEU A 239 -12.45 21.78 6.66
N ALA A 240 -11.90 22.98 6.37
CA ALA A 240 -12.05 23.68 5.11
C ALA A 240 -10.83 24.60 4.84
N PRO A 241 -10.55 24.95 3.56
CA PRO A 241 -9.58 25.98 3.19
C PRO A 241 -9.97 27.36 3.72
N THR A 242 -8.99 28.21 4.01
CA THR A 242 -9.25 29.59 4.45
C THR A 242 -9.94 30.41 3.36
N GLU A 243 -10.89 31.25 3.76
CA GLU A 243 -11.59 32.10 2.80
C GLU A 243 -10.69 33.24 2.27
N TYR A 244 -9.77 33.71 3.10
CA TYR A 244 -8.84 34.80 2.80
C TYR A 244 -7.39 34.36 2.94
N LEU A 245 -6.49 35.05 2.24
CA LEU A 245 -5.04 34.89 2.41
C LEU A 245 -4.56 35.84 3.52
N PRO A 246 -3.84 35.33 4.55
CA PRO A 246 -3.12 36.18 5.48
C PRO A 246 -2.16 37.12 4.75
N SER A 247 -1.76 38.21 5.40
CA SER A 247 -0.68 39.06 4.88
C SER A 247 0.60 38.24 4.71
N LEU A 248 1.37 38.51 3.65
CA LEU A 248 2.51 37.67 3.26
C LEU A 248 3.59 37.62 4.35
N ASP A 249 3.78 38.69 5.12
CA ASP A 249 4.70 38.78 6.27
C ASP A 249 4.30 37.85 7.43
N LYS A 250 3.03 37.44 7.50
CA LYS A 250 2.52 36.50 8.51
C LYS A 250 2.61 35.03 8.06
N MET A 251 2.95 34.77 6.80
CA MET A 251 3.13 33.41 6.30
C MET A 251 4.47 32.86 6.81
N VAL A 252 4.47 31.58 7.22
CA VAL A 252 5.66 30.97 7.83
C VAL A 252 6.33 30.03 6.83
N PRO A 253 7.62 30.25 6.48
CA PRO A 253 8.36 29.31 5.65
C PRO A 253 8.35 27.92 6.27
N LEU A 254 8.11 26.93 5.43
CA LEU A 254 8.07 25.57 5.91
C LEU A 254 9.43 25.09 6.44
N ASP A 255 10.46 25.33 5.64
CA ASP A 255 11.82 25.12 6.09
C ASP A 255 12.32 26.39 6.78
N THR A 256 12.53 26.30 8.09
CA THR A 256 13.05 27.39 8.90
C THR A 256 14.47 27.81 8.50
N SER A 257 15.19 27.01 7.71
CA SER A 257 16.49 27.39 7.14
C SER A 257 16.39 28.46 6.05
N GLY A 258 15.20 28.67 5.49
CA GLY A 258 14.96 29.62 4.40
C GLY A 258 15.46 29.14 3.02
N THR A 259 15.88 27.89 2.91
CA THR A 259 16.39 27.29 1.67
C THR A 259 15.30 27.15 0.61
N TYR A 260 15.65 27.45 -0.64
CA TYR A 260 14.81 27.29 -1.82
C TYR A 260 15.14 25.97 -2.54
N VAL A 261 14.23 25.52 -3.40
CA VAL A 261 14.45 24.39 -4.31
C VAL A 261 14.40 24.92 -5.73
N LEU A 262 15.45 24.69 -6.50
CA LEU A 262 15.47 24.89 -7.95
C LEU A 262 15.00 23.61 -8.63
N GLN A 263 13.88 23.67 -9.33
CA GLN A 263 13.35 22.61 -10.17
C GLN A 263 13.57 22.97 -11.64
N ALA A 264 14.25 22.10 -12.40
CA ALA A 264 14.35 22.17 -13.84
C ALA A 264 13.42 21.12 -14.47
N SER A 265 12.49 21.54 -15.31
CA SER A 265 11.45 20.66 -15.86
C SER A 265 11.19 20.87 -17.35
N ILE A 266 10.96 19.77 -18.07
CA ILE A 266 10.45 19.77 -19.45
C ILE A 266 9.19 18.90 -19.50
N THR A 267 8.09 19.42 -20.03
CA THR A 267 6.84 18.67 -20.21
C THR A 267 6.65 18.26 -21.67
N VAL A 268 6.76 16.96 -21.95
CA VAL A 268 6.59 16.36 -23.28
C VAL A 268 5.13 15.97 -23.49
N GLN A 269 4.50 16.52 -24.54
CA GLN A 269 3.09 16.27 -24.83
C GLN A 269 2.84 14.86 -25.39
N ASP A 270 3.60 14.46 -26.42
CA ASP A 270 3.54 13.12 -27.02
C ASP A 270 4.61 12.21 -26.41
N SER A 271 4.23 11.49 -25.35
CA SER A 271 5.11 10.53 -24.70
C SER A 271 5.14 9.15 -25.37
N GLY A 272 4.42 8.96 -26.49
CA GLY A 272 4.49 7.73 -27.29
C GLY A 272 5.73 7.67 -28.18
N ASN A 273 6.38 8.83 -28.40
CA ASN A 273 7.60 8.95 -29.20
C ASN A 273 8.87 8.82 -28.31
N PRO A 274 9.60 7.69 -28.36
CA PRO A 274 10.78 7.46 -27.52
C PRO A 274 11.95 8.38 -27.85
N ASP A 275 12.07 8.85 -29.10
CA ASP A 275 13.16 9.73 -29.53
C ASP A 275 13.00 11.13 -28.93
N MET A 276 11.75 11.63 -28.85
CA MET A 276 11.48 12.90 -28.16
C MET A 276 11.79 12.83 -26.67
N LEU A 277 11.45 11.74 -25.98
CA LEU A 277 11.79 11.58 -24.56
C LEU A 277 13.30 11.54 -24.36
N LYS A 278 14.04 10.84 -25.24
CA LYS A 278 15.50 10.77 -25.19
C LYS A 278 16.16 12.12 -25.46
N ALA A 279 15.71 12.87 -26.47
CA ALA A 279 16.24 14.19 -26.82
C ALA A 279 16.03 15.20 -25.67
N ASN A 280 14.82 15.24 -25.09
CA ASN A 280 14.53 16.14 -23.97
C ASN A 280 15.29 15.73 -22.68
N SER A 281 15.49 14.43 -22.45
CA SER A 281 16.35 13.95 -21.36
C SER A 281 17.80 14.40 -21.53
N GLN A 282 18.34 14.32 -22.75
CA GLN A 282 19.71 14.77 -23.05
C GLN A 282 19.84 16.30 -22.88
N ARG A 283 18.83 17.07 -23.26
CA ARG A 283 18.80 18.53 -23.05
C ARG A 283 18.91 18.89 -21.57
N LEU A 284 18.11 18.23 -20.73
CA LEU A 284 18.10 18.48 -19.28
C LEU A 284 19.44 18.06 -18.62
N LEU A 285 20.08 17.00 -19.11
CA LEU A 285 21.43 16.61 -18.70
C LEU A 285 22.51 17.60 -19.18
N GLY A 286 22.36 18.16 -20.37
CA GLY A 286 23.23 19.24 -20.85
C GLY A 286 23.15 20.48 -19.97
N LEU A 287 21.94 20.87 -19.57
CA LEU A 287 21.72 21.97 -18.62
C LEU A 287 22.32 21.68 -17.25
N LYS A 288 22.21 20.44 -16.76
CA LYS A 288 22.87 19.98 -15.53
C LYS A 288 24.37 20.19 -15.57
N GLU A 289 25.04 19.78 -16.65
CA GLU A 289 26.49 19.97 -16.78
C GLU A 289 26.87 21.45 -16.91
N HIS A 290 26.08 22.25 -17.63
CA HIS A 290 26.31 23.70 -17.75
C HIS A 290 26.21 24.43 -16.40
N LEU A 291 25.23 24.05 -15.57
CA LEU A 291 25.00 24.66 -14.26
C LEU A 291 25.86 24.06 -13.14
N LYS A 292 26.62 22.99 -13.37
CA LYS A 292 27.32 22.22 -12.33
C LYS A 292 28.25 23.01 -11.42
N SER A 293 28.87 24.07 -11.94
CA SER A 293 29.76 24.97 -11.16
C SER A 293 28.98 25.94 -10.26
N VAL A 294 27.71 26.19 -10.58
CA VAL A 294 26.82 27.14 -9.94
C VAL A 294 25.86 26.43 -8.98
N VAL A 295 25.19 25.38 -9.47
CA VAL A 295 24.18 24.62 -8.75
C VAL A 295 24.13 23.17 -9.26
N LYS A 296 24.15 22.21 -8.35
CA LYS A 296 24.22 20.79 -8.69
C LYS A 296 22.83 20.19 -8.86
N LEU A 297 22.33 20.18 -10.11
CA LEU A 297 21.06 19.54 -10.48
C LEU A 297 21.16 18.01 -10.43
N GLU A 298 20.25 17.35 -9.71
CA GLU A 298 20.20 15.90 -9.57
C GLU A 298 18.78 15.37 -9.77
N PRO A 299 18.61 14.12 -10.26
CA PRO A 299 17.31 13.48 -10.24
C PRO A 299 16.90 13.22 -8.79
N GLU A 300 15.62 13.42 -8.51
CA GLU A 300 15.08 13.30 -7.16
C GLU A 300 14.60 11.87 -6.90
N ASP A 301 14.58 11.45 -5.63
CA ASP A 301 14.19 10.07 -5.33
C ASP A 301 12.73 9.82 -5.74
N ARG A 302 12.49 8.76 -6.54
CA ARG A 302 11.13 8.43 -6.99
C ARG A 302 10.10 8.31 -5.86
N LEU A 303 10.48 8.00 -4.61
CA LEU A 303 9.53 7.95 -3.48
C LEU A 303 9.30 9.31 -2.81
N SER A 304 10.21 10.29 -2.94
CA SER A 304 9.97 11.65 -2.43
C SER A 304 8.96 12.42 -3.29
N LEU A 305 8.74 11.99 -4.53
CA LEU A 305 7.71 12.51 -5.43
C LEU A 305 6.46 11.60 -5.53
N ASP A 306 6.29 10.61 -4.64
CA ASP A 306 5.15 9.69 -4.65
C ASP A 306 3.93 10.29 -3.93
N THR A 307 2.88 10.57 -4.70
CA THR A 307 1.62 11.18 -4.27
C THR A 307 0.67 10.22 -3.52
N ARG A 308 1.06 8.97 -3.26
CA ARG A 308 0.25 7.95 -2.53
C ARG A 308 0.43 7.93 -1.01
N SER A 309 1.41 8.65 -0.47
CA SER A 309 1.73 8.60 0.97
C SER A 309 1.31 9.89 1.70
N GLU A 310 0.56 9.72 2.80
CA GLU A 310 0.09 10.80 3.69
C GLU A 310 1.24 11.63 4.27
N SER A 311 2.38 10.96 4.48
CA SER A 311 3.60 11.57 4.96
C SER A 311 4.27 12.52 3.98
N GLN A 312 3.82 12.63 2.73
CA GLN A 312 4.51 13.40 1.69
C GLN A 312 3.75 14.62 1.16
N LEU A 313 2.45 14.81 1.39
CA LEU A 313 1.73 16.03 0.98
C LEU A 313 1.37 16.98 2.12
N HIS A 314 1.78 16.63 3.34
CA HIS A 314 1.79 17.61 4.40
C HIS A 314 2.91 18.62 4.13
N PRO A 315 2.66 19.93 4.32
CA PRO A 315 3.69 20.93 4.18
C PRO A 315 4.62 20.82 5.38
N ARG A 316 5.32 19.70 5.56
CA ARG A 316 6.42 19.42 6.50
C ARG A 316 7.34 18.32 5.96
N SER A 317 6.98 17.66 4.87
CA SER A 317 7.78 16.55 4.32
C SER A 317 8.35 16.80 2.93
N VAL A 318 7.60 17.47 2.03
CA VAL A 318 8.02 17.67 0.62
C VAL A 318 9.38 18.35 0.52
N ILE A 319 9.61 19.37 1.37
CA ILE A 319 10.84 20.15 1.35
C ILE A 319 11.88 19.60 2.35
N ILE A 320 11.44 19.05 3.48
CA ILE A 320 12.38 18.50 4.49
C ILE A 320 13.07 17.24 3.96
N SER A 321 12.43 16.41 3.12
CA SER A 321 13.10 15.23 2.54
C SER A 321 14.14 15.59 1.47
N ALA A 322 13.86 16.58 0.61
CA ALA A 322 14.81 17.04 -0.40
C ALA A 322 16.01 17.80 0.23
N ILE A 323 15.78 18.63 1.24
CA ILE A 323 16.85 19.47 1.85
C ILE A 323 17.66 18.69 2.91
N ARG A 324 17.02 17.84 3.72
CA ARG A 324 17.71 17.10 4.82
C ARG A 324 18.59 15.96 4.30
N PHE A 325 18.36 15.44 3.08
CA PHE A 325 19.22 14.45 2.45
C PHE A 325 20.44 15.10 1.75
N ILE A 326 20.27 16.28 1.17
CA ILE A 326 21.35 16.95 0.41
C ILE A 326 22.37 17.65 1.32
N MET A 327 21.99 18.08 2.53
CA MET A 327 22.93 18.68 3.48
C MET A 327 23.83 17.69 4.25
N ASN A 328 23.49 16.39 4.29
CA ASN A 328 24.25 15.40 5.08
C ASN A 328 25.17 14.49 4.24
N GLY A 329 25.36 14.79 2.96
CA GLY A 329 26.37 14.16 2.12
C GLY A 329 27.64 14.99 2.06
N THR A 330 28.68 14.55 2.78
CA THR A 330 30.06 15.07 2.84
C THR A 330 30.31 16.26 3.78
N LYS A 331 30.63 15.95 5.04
CA LYS A 331 31.77 16.54 5.76
C LYS A 331 32.08 15.73 7.03
N ARG A 332 33.24 15.06 7.00
CA ARG A 332 34.00 14.72 8.21
C ARG A 332 34.30 16.03 8.93
N ASN A 333 34.08 16.08 10.23
CA ASN A 333 34.63 17.13 11.08
C ASN A 333 36.15 16.97 11.13
N SER A 334 36.87 17.95 10.59
CA SER A 334 38.29 18.22 10.87
C SER A 334 38.36 19.33 11.93
N PRO A 335 39.18 19.20 12.98
CA PRO A 335 39.49 20.31 13.88
C PRO A 335 40.78 21.01 13.46
N GLU A 336 40.76 22.34 13.35
CA GLU A 336 41.94 23.24 13.36
C GLU A 336 41.67 24.30 14.45
N GLU A 337 42.41 24.27 15.56
CA GLU A 337 43.66 25.00 15.87
C GLU A 337 43.44 26.43 16.43
N ARG A 338 43.76 26.60 17.73
CA ARG A 338 44.70 27.58 18.30
C ARG A 338 44.67 27.53 19.84
N ASP A 339 45.77 27.13 20.49
CA ASP A 339 46.81 28.03 21.03
C ASP A 339 47.80 27.27 21.93
N ILE A 340 49.06 27.70 21.88
CA ILE A 340 50.28 27.09 22.43
C ILE A 340 50.55 27.58 23.86
N SER A 341 50.94 26.68 24.81
CA SER A 341 51.98 26.88 25.88
C SER A 341 51.94 25.78 26.99
N PRO A 342 53.04 25.51 27.76
CA PRO A 342 53.76 24.23 27.79
C PRO A 342 53.50 23.34 29.03
N PRO A 343 54.07 22.11 29.11
CA PRO A 343 53.63 21.09 30.06
C PRO A 343 54.45 21.06 31.37
N PRO A 344 53.85 20.62 32.49
CA PRO A 344 54.60 20.10 33.62
C PRO A 344 54.68 18.56 33.61
N THR A 345 55.73 18.11 34.27
CA THR A 345 56.38 16.80 34.28
C THR A 345 55.67 15.64 35.00
N LYS A 346 55.75 14.46 34.36
CA LYS A 346 55.98 13.07 34.85
C LYS A 346 55.40 12.63 36.21
N ARG A 347 54.68 11.49 36.19
CA ARG A 347 55.01 10.31 37.03
C ARG A 347 54.49 8.97 36.45
N LYS A 348 55.26 7.92 36.76
CA LYS A 348 55.39 6.57 36.16
C LYS A 348 54.41 5.51 36.68
N ALA A 349 54.21 4.46 35.88
CA ALA A 349 54.49 3.03 36.19
C ALA A 349 54.44 2.22 34.85
N ILE A 350 55.55 1.72 34.27
CA ILE A 350 56.25 0.41 34.49
C ILE A 350 55.26 -0.77 34.38
N GLY A 351 55.36 -1.83 33.56
CA GLY A 351 56.29 -2.42 32.58
C GLY A 351 55.56 -3.72 32.10
N ALA A 352 55.73 -4.29 30.91
CA ALA A 352 56.92 -4.98 30.42
C ALA A 352 56.81 -5.27 28.90
N ALA A 353 57.96 -5.30 28.23
CA ALA A 353 58.20 -5.77 26.86
C ALA A 353 57.89 -7.27 26.72
N THR A 354 57.65 -7.91 25.57
CA THR A 354 58.24 -7.85 24.21
C THR A 354 57.17 -8.41 23.25
N SER A 355 56.98 -7.93 22.01
CA SER A 355 57.64 -8.47 20.82
C SER A 355 57.10 -7.72 19.59
N ALA A 356 57.98 -7.07 18.85
CA ALA A 356 57.68 -6.46 17.57
C ALA A 356 57.84 -7.51 16.46
N ALA A 357 56.72 -8.00 15.92
CA ALA A 357 56.60 -8.60 14.59
C ALA A 357 55.13 -8.95 14.38
N ASN A 358 54.37 -8.09 13.67
CA ASN A 358 53.12 -8.42 12.96
C ASN A 358 52.59 -7.17 12.23
N PHE A 359 53.45 -6.50 11.47
CA PHE A 359 53.08 -5.35 10.63
C PHE A 359 52.77 -5.73 9.17
N PHE A 360 52.67 -7.03 8.87
CA PHE A 360 52.23 -7.57 7.59
C PHE A 360 51.40 -8.84 7.80
N THR A 361 50.13 -8.70 8.17
CA THR A 361 49.12 -9.73 7.86
C THR A 361 48.34 -9.26 6.62
N PRO A 362 48.32 -10.03 5.52
CA PRO A 362 47.55 -9.68 4.34
C PRO A 362 46.06 -9.59 4.68
N LEU A 363 45.36 -8.71 3.96
CA LEU A 363 43.94 -8.32 4.08
C LEU A 363 42.92 -9.46 3.82
N SER A 364 43.26 -10.72 4.10
CA SER A 364 42.47 -11.90 3.75
C SER A 364 42.46 -12.96 4.85
N GLN A 365 42.13 -12.58 6.09
CA GLN A 365 41.50 -13.48 7.06
C GLN A 365 40.54 -12.68 7.94
N LYS A 366 39.39 -12.25 7.38
CA LYS A 366 38.23 -11.98 8.23
C LYS A 366 37.94 -13.28 8.98
N LYS A 367 37.85 -13.25 10.31
CA LYS A 367 37.23 -14.37 11.07
C LYS A 367 35.91 -14.72 10.36
N PRO A 368 35.62 -16.00 10.07
CA PRO A 368 34.41 -16.38 9.35
C PRO A 368 33.20 -15.74 10.01
N GLU A 369 32.28 -15.19 9.20
CA GLU A 369 31.03 -14.63 9.72
C GLU A 369 30.30 -15.72 10.51
N GLN A 370 30.16 -15.54 11.84
CA GLN A 370 29.60 -16.56 12.72
C GLN A 370 28.13 -16.89 12.42
N VAL A 371 27.41 -15.97 11.74
CA VAL A 371 26.04 -16.18 11.26
C VAL A 371 26.03 -16.17 9.75
N THR A 372 25.56 -17.24 9.13
CA THR A 372 25.31 -17.30 7.68
C THR A 372 23.84 -16.97 7.39
N TRP A 373 23.60 -16.26 6.28
CA TRP A 373 22.25 -15.86 5.87
C TRP A 373 21.97 -16.33 4.44
N ARG A 374 20.80 -16.94 4.21
CA ARG A 374 20.27 -17.22 2.87
C ARG A 374 18.79 -16.90 2.77
N THR A 375 18.31 -16.70 1.55
CA THR A 375 16.88 -16.47 1.27
C THR A 375 16.39 -17.54 0.30
N VAL A 376 15.32 -18.24 0.66
CA VAL A 376 14.67 -19.27 -0.15
C VAL A 376 13.38 -18.71 -0.73
N SER A 377 13.13 -18.98 -2.02
CA SER A 377 11.92 -18.59 -2.76
C SER A 377 11.53 -17.11 -2.68
N ASN A 378 12.46 -16.22 -2.34
CA ASN A 378 12.22 -14.80 -2.04
C ASN A 378 11.14 -14.55 -0.97
N SER A 379 10.92 -15.52 -0.08
CA SER A 379 9.85 -15.47 0.92
C SER A 379 10.20 -16.11 2.27
N CYS A 380 11.34 -16.79 2.38
CA CYS A 380 11.85 -17.35 3.62
C CYS A 380 13.30 -16.91 3.86
N ILE A 381 13.58 -16.26 4.99
CA ILE A 381 14.93 -15.86 5.42
C ILE A 381 15.45 -16.91 6.38
N ILE A 382 16.66 -17.38 6.14
CA ILE A 382 17.30 -18.40 6.96
C ILE A 382 18.61 -17.84 7.51
N GLY A 383 18.77 -17.92 8.82
CA GLY A 383 19.99 -17.54 9.52
C GLY A 383 20.50 -18.72 10.34
N LYS A 384 21.78 -19.08 10.19
CA LYS A 384 22.39 -20.19 10.95
C LYS A 384 23.62 -19.71 11.70
N TYR A 385 23.76 -20.12 12.95
CA TYR A 385 24.91 -19.84 13.82
C TYR A 385 25.63 -21.16 14.18
N ASN A 386 26.96 -21.17 14.07
CA ASN A 386 27.81 -22.33 14.38
C ASN A 386 27.35 -23.66 13.73
N GLN A 387 27.08 -23.63 12.41
CA GLN A 387 26.50 -24.76 11.67
C GLN A 387 27.35 -26.04 11.71
N GLU A 388 28.68 -25.93 11.67
CA GLU A 388 29.59 -27.09 11.66
C GLU A 388 29.42 -27.95 12.93
N GLN A 389 29.30 -27.31 14.09
CA GLN A 389 29.04 -28.00 15.36
C GLN A 389 27.66 -28.67 15.39
N ALA A 390 26.66 -28.08 14.74
CA ALA A 390 25.32 -28.68 14.64
C ALA A 390 25.32 -29.93 13.76
N LEU A 391 26.06 -29.93 12.64
CA LEU A 391 26.15 -31.04 11.69
C LEU A 391 27.00 -32.20 12.22
N GLU A 392 28.06 -31.94 13.00
CA GLU A 392 28.86 -32.99 13.63
C GLU A 392 28.05 -33.80 14.65
N ALA A 393 27.12 -33.17 15.36
CA ALA A 393 26.22 -33.85 16.29
C ALA A 393 25.23 -34.82 15.61
N VAL A 394 25.01 -34.69 14.29
CA VAL A 394 24.10 -35.55 13.49
C VAL A 394 24.73 -36.93 13.20
N LYS A 395 26.06 -37.07 13.30
CA LYS A 395 26.79 -38.30 12.89
C LYS A 395 26.77 -39.45 13.93
N SER A 396 25.84 -39.44 14.89
CA SER A 396 25.83 -40.42 16.00
C SER A 396 24.88 -41.61 15.81
N GLY A 397 24.10 -41.67 14.73
CA GLY A 397 23.16 -42.78 14.46
C GLY A 397 21.93 -42.82 15.39
N VAL A 398 21.77 -41.81 16.26
CA VAL A 398 20.62 -41.65 17.16
C VAL A 398 19.58 -40.72 16.50
N LYS A 399 18.29 -41.05 16.64
CA LYS A 399 17.20 -40.18 16.17
C LYS A 399 17.34 -38.78 16.80
N ARG A 400 17.34 -37.76 15.95
CA ARG A 400 17.50 -36.36 16.34
C ARG A 400 16.20 -35.84 16.95
N ARG A 401 16.32 -35.13 18.07
CA ARG A 401 15.23 -34.40 18.71
C ARG A 401 15.31 -32.93 18.34
N ILE A 402 14.17 -32.31 18.07
CA ILE A 402 14.08 -30.91 17.66
C ILE A 402 13.34 -30.13 18.74
N ALA A 403 13.96 -29.05 19.20
CA ALA A 403 13.30 -28.03 20.00
C ALA A 403 13.09 -26.80 19.11
N ALA A 404 11.87 -26.67 18.59
CA ALA A 404 11.48 -25.59 17.70
C ALA A 404 10.70 -24.51 18.48
N PHE A 405 10.94 -23.25 18.16
CA PHE A 405 10.36 -22.12 18.88
C PHE A 405 9.80 -21.08 17.90
N ASP A 406 8.71 -20.40 18.27
CA ASP A 406 8.46 -19.07 17.71
C ASP A 406 9.47 -18.05 18.27
N LEU A 407 9.56 -16.86 17.66
CA LEU A 407 10.47 -15.81 18.08
C LEU A 407 9.79 -14.78 18.99
N ASP A 408 8.81 -14.06 18.46
CA ASP A 408 8.28 -12.84 19.06
C ASP A 408 7.17 -13.21 20.06
N SER A 409 7.26 -12.76 21.31
CA SER A 409 6.43 -13.19 22.45
C SER A 409 6.66 -14.63 22.93
N THR A 410 7.67 -15.32 22.39
CA THR A 410 8.07 -16.66 22.83
C THR A 410 9.49 -16.67 23.38
N LEU A 411 10.49 -16.37 22.55
CA LEU A 411 11.89 -16.25 23.00
C LEU A 411 12.20 -14.81 23.42
N ILE A 412 11.68 -13.84 22.69
CA ILE A 412 11.92 -12.41 22.91
C ILE A 412 10.62 -11.62 23.03
N ALA A 413 10.67 -10.50 23.73
CA ALA A 413 9.60 -9.51 23.77
C ALA A 413 10.16 -8.14 23.38
N THR A 414 9.33 -7.23 22.88
CA THR A 414 9.78 -5.85 22.62
C THR A 414 10.12 -5.16 23.94
N LYS A 415 11.21 -4.39 23.96
CA LYS A 415 11.58 -3.60 25.13
C LYS A 415 10.64 -2.40 25.31
N SER A 416 10.15 -1.85 24.20
CA SER A 416 9.22 -0.71 24.15
C SER A 416 7.78 -1.04 24.56
N GLY A 417 7.42 -2.32 24.67
CA GLY A 417 6.05 -2.76 24.93
C GLY A 417 5.11 -2.61 23.72
N ARG A 418 5.62 -2.21 22.55
CA ARG A 418 4.84 -2.14 21.31
C ARG A 418 4.69 -3.53 20.69
N ARG A 419 3.66 -3.72 19.87
CA ARG A 419 3.44 -5.00 19.17
C ARG A 419 4.59 -5.39 18.23
N PHE A 420 5.28 -4.41 17.64
CA PHE A 420 6.40 -4.64 16.72
C PHE A 420 7.63 -3.84 17.16
N ALA A 421 8.81 -4.44 17.03
CA ALA A 421 10.08 -3.81 17.34
C ALA A 421 10.31 -2.56 16.47
N THR A 422 10.70 -1.45 17.10
CA THR A 422 10.92 -0.15 16.43
C THR A 422 12.32 -0.01 15.82
N ASN A 423 13.29 -0.76 16.34
CA ASN A 423 14.68 -0.79 15.88
C ASN A 423 15.36 -2.10 16.32
N GLN A 424 16.63 -2.29 15.91
CA GLN A 424 17.41 -3.51 16.17
C GLN A 424 17.69 -3.80 17.66
N HIS A 425 17.57 -2.80 18.54
CA HIS A 425 17.79 -2.92 19.98
C HIS A 425 16.47 -3.01 20.77
N ASP A 426 15.32 -2.97 20.10
CA ASP A 426 14.00 -3.02 20.73
C ASP A 426 13.55 -4.47 20.99
N TRP A 427 14.37 -5.19 21.73
CA TRP A 427 14.08 -6.54 22.20
C TRP A 427 14.67 -6.78 23.59
N LYS A 428 14.09 -7.72 24.30
CA LYS A 428 14.58 -8.31 25.55
C LYS A 428 14.20 -9.80 25.55
N TRP A 429 14.87 -10.61 26.35
CA TRP A 429 14.39 -11.97 26.61
C TRP A 429 12.96 -11.92 27.14
N TRP A 430 12.11 -12.82 26.65
CA TRP A 430 10.72 -12.93 27.10
C TRP A 430 10.68 -13.25 28.61
N SER A 431 11.54 -14.17 29.05
CA SER A 431 11.80 -14.48 30.45
C SER A 431 13.32 -14.61 30.69
N PRO A 432 13.84 -14.27 31.90
CA PRO A 432 15.24 -14.53 32.27
C PRO A 432 15.66 -16.00 32.16
N THR A 433 14.71 -16.95 32.19
CA THR A 433 14.99 -18.39 32.11
C THR A 433 15.28 -18.88 30.69
N VAL A 434 14.93 -18.10 29.65
CA VAL A 434 15.05 -18.50 28.24
C VAL A 434 16.48 -18.90 27.85
N PRO A 435 17.53 -18.09 28.09
CA PRO A 435 18.88 -18.44 27.65
C PRO A 435 19.41 -19.72 28.30
N GLY A 436 19.14 -19.90 29.60
CA GLY A 436 19.56 -21.10 30.34
C GLY A 436 18.89 -22.37 29.78
N LYS A 437 17.60 -22.30 29.46
CA LYS A 437 16.86 -23.44 28.89
C LYS A 437 17.30 -23.79 27.47
N LEU A 438 17.60 -22.81 26.62
CA LEU A 438 18.11 -23.09 25.28
C LEU A 438 19.49 -23.76 25.32
N LYS A 439 20.38 -23.32 26.22
CA LYS A 439 21.68 -23.97 26.46
C LYS A 439 21.52 -25.41 26.95
N GLU A 440 20.66 -25.63 27.94
CA GLU A 440 20.35 -26.96 28.46
C GLU A 440 19.83 -27.92 27.38
N LEU A 441 18.98 -27.44 26.46
CA LEU A 441 18.50 -28.24 25.34
C LEU A 441 19.62 -28.63 24.38
N ASN A 442 20.49 -27.68 24.05
CA ASN A 442 21.66 -27.94 23.21
C ASN A 442 22.60 -28.97 23.87
N ASP A 443 22.85 -28.85 25.17
CA ASP A 443 23.68 -29.80 25.94
C ASP A 443 23.05 -31.21 25.98
N LYS A 444 21.72 -31.29 25.96
CA LYS A 444 20.96 -32.55 25.82
C LYS A 444 20.90 -33.05 24.36
N GLY A 445 21.56 -32.39 23.42
CA GLY A 445 21.64 -32.80 22.02
C GLY A 445 20.39 -32.48 21.20
N TYR A 446 19.51 -31.58 21.65
CA TYR A 446 18.43 -31.09 20.80
C TYR A 446 18.98 -30.18 19.71
N LEU A 447 18.39 -30.26 18.51
CA LEU A 447 18.54 -29.21 17.53
C LEU A 447 17.61 -28.04 17.90
N VAL A 448 18.18 -26.88 18.20
CA VAL A 448 17.43 -25.67 18.52
C VAL A 448 17.14 -24.88 17.25
N VAL A 449 15.86 -24.69 16.95
CA VAL A 449 15.37 -24.04 15.73
C VAL A 449 14.34 -22.97 16.07
N VAL A 450 14.36 -21.84 15.35
CA VAL A 450 13.30 -20.84 15.40
C VAL A 450 12.55 -20.81 14.09
N LEU A 451 11.22 -20.91 14.14
CA LEU A 451 10.32 -20.83 12.98
C LEU A 451 9.35 -19.67 13.20
N SER A 452 9.48 -18.58 12.43
CA SER A 452 8.78 -17.33 12.73
C SER A 452 8.06 -16.72 11.52
N ASN A 453 6.86 -16.20 11.75
CA ASN A 453 6.07 -15.49 10.73
C ASN A 453 6.40 -13.98 10.74
N GLN A 454 7.15 -13.49 9.74
CA GLN A 454 7.72 -12.14 9.67
C GLN A 454 7.22 -11.31 8.47
N LYS A 455 5.90 -11.19 8.30
CA LYS A 455 5.25 -10.51 7.16
C LYS A 455 5.64 -9.03 6.98
N ALA A 456 6.12 -8.37 8.02
CA ALA A 456 6.56 -6.98 7.96
C ALA A 456 7.93 -6.79 7.28
N ILE A 457 8.69 -7.88 7.08
CA ILE A 457 10.00 -7.83 6.42
C ILE A 457 9.79 -7.83 4.90
N SER A 458 10.40 -6.86 4.22
CA SER A 458 10.32 -6.75 2.77
C SER A 458 11.59 -7.32 2.15
N LEU A 459 11.46 -8.31 1.28
CA LEU A 459 12.58 -8.92 0.55
C LEU A 459 12.86 -8.30 -0.83
N LYS A 460 12.22 -7.17 -1.16
CA LYS A 460 12.35 -6.49 -2.46
C LYS A 460 13.82 -6.35 -2.87
N LYS A 461 14.15 -6.91 -4.03
CA LYS A 461 15.49 -6.90 -4.66
C LYS A 461 15.84 -5.56 -5.32
N ASP A 462 14.87 -4.66 -5.46
CA ASP A 462 15.05 -3.32 -6.05
C ASP A 462 15.31 -2.26 -4.98
N LEU A 463 16.44 -2.40 -4.29
CA LEU A 463 16.84 -1.47 -3.25
C LEU A 463 17.57 -0.28 -3.86
N LYS A 464 16.93 0.88 -3.80
CA LYS A 464 17.55 2.13 -4.23
C LYS A 464 18.77 2.46 -3.37
N GLY A 465 19.82 2.99 -4.00
CA GLY A 465 21.03 3.45 -3.32
C GLY A 465 22.11 2.39 -3.10
N GLY A 466 22.15 1.31 -3.91
CA GLY A 466 23.20 0.29 -3.85
C GLY A 466 23.18 -0.56 -2.57
N ARG A 467 22.10 -0.53 -1.79
CA ARG A 467 21.93 -1.38 -0.61
C ARG A 467 21.63 -2.81 -1.06
N LEU A 468 22.33 -3.79 -0.52
CA LEU A 468 22.07 -5.21 -0.82
C LEU A 468 20.77 -5.74 -0.17
N GLU A 469 20.31 -5.13 0.93
CA GLU A 469 19.11 -5.56 1.66
C GLU A 469 18.22 -4.41 2.18
N SER A 470 16.93 -4.71 2.41
CA SER A 470 15.95 -3.74 2.93
C SER A 470 16.23 -3.36 4.38
N LYS A 471 15.79 -2.17 4.81
CA LYS A 471 15.97 -1.72 6.19
C LYS A 471 15.31 -2.67 7.21
N SER A 472 14.14 -3.21 6.89
CA SER A 472 13.48 -4.18 7.77
C SER A 472 14.23 -5.50 7.82
N LEU A 473 14.78 -5.96 6.68
CA LEU A 473 15.63 -7.15 6.64
C LEU A 473 16.92 -6.94 7.44
N SER A 474 17.60 -5.80 7.28
CA SER A 474 18.84 -5.51 8.02
C SER A 474 18.61 -5.40 9.52
N ILE A 475 17.52 -4.74 9.94
CA ILE A 475 17.13 -4.65 11.37
C ILE A 475 16.86 -6.05 11.93
N PHE A 476 16.14 -6.89 11.18
CA PHE A 476 15.85 -8.26 11.59
C PHE A 476 17.11 -9.10 11.73
N LYS A 477 17.99 -9.09 10.71
CA LYS A 477 19.27 -9.82 10.76
C LYS A 477 20.13 -9.39 11.93
N GLN A 478 20.25 -8.09 12.20
CA GLN A 478 21.00 -7.57 13.35
C GLN A 478 20.37 -7.96 14.69
N LYS A 479 19.03 -7.89 14.81
CA LYS A 479 18.29 -8.35 16.00
C LYS A 479 18.60 -9.82 16.28
N VAL A 480 18.42 -10.68 15.29
CA VAL A 480 18.61 -12.13 15.42
C VAL A 480 20.08 -12.48 15.66
N ALA A 481 21.02 -11.83 14.96
CA ALA A 481 22.45 -12.05 15.19
C ALA A 481 22.83 -11.72 16.65
N ALA A 482 22.29 -10.65 17.23
CA ALA A 482 22.50 -10.32 18.63
C ALA A 482 21.91 -11.38 19.59
N VAL A 483 20.74 -11.92 19.27
CA VAL A 483 20.12 -13.04 20.02
C VAL A 483 21.02 -14.29 19.95
N MET A 484 21.46 -14.69 18.76
CA MET A 484 22.36 -15.83 18.53
C MET A 484 23.68 -15.68 19.31
N GLN A 485 24.32 -14.51 19.21
CA GLN A 485 25.59 -14.22 19.90
C GLN A 485 25.46 -14.24 21.43
N THR A 486 24.29 -13.88 21.97
CA THR A 486 24.07 -13.94 23.43
C THR A 486 23.94 -15.38 23.93
N LEU A 487 23.41 -16.28 23.09
CA LEU A 487 23.24 -17.69 23.41
C LEU A 487 24.55 -18.47 23.25
N ASP A 488 25.34 -18.16 22.22
CA ASP A 488 26.61 -18.84 21.89
C ASP A 488 26.46 -20.38 21.82
N VAL A 489 25.35 -20.85 21.25
CA VAL A 489 25.09 -22.27 20.94
C VAL A 489 24.60 -22.41 19.51
N PRO A 490 24.78 -23.58 18.86
CA PRO A 490 24.26 -23.81 17.52
C PRO A 490 22.75 -23.53 17.43
N PHE A 491 22.39 -22.62 16.53
CA PHE A 491 21.05 -22.03 16.48
C PHE A 491 20.70 -21.67 15.04
N SER A 492 19.50 -22.06 14.59
CA SER A 492 19.00 -21.69 13.27
C SER A 492 17.65 -20.98 13.37
N ILE A 493 17.41 -20.04 12.47
CA ILE A 493 16.12 -19.38 12.30
C ILE A 493 15.64 -19.53 10.85
N TYR A 494 14.34 -19.73 10.70
CA TYR A 494 13.60 -19.69 9.45
C TYR A 494 12.47 -18.68 9.64
N ALA A 495 12.41 -17.68 8.77
CA ALA A 495 11.49 -16.56 8.91
C ALA A 495 10.70 -16.32 7.62
N ALA A 496 9.41 -16.65 7.65
CA ALA A 496 8.49 -16.51 6.52
C ALA A 496 8.00 -15.05 6.36
N THR A 497 8.30 -14.42 5.24
CA THR A 497 7.96 -13.01 4.96
C THR A 497 6.69 -12.83 4.15
N GLU A 498 6.17 -13.89 3.53
CA GLU A 498 4.96 -13.86 2.70
C GLU A 498 3.85 -14.78 3.25
N ASN A 499 2.71 -14.85 2.56
CA ASN A 499 1.59 -15.74 2.88
C ASN A 499 1.57 -16.99 1.99
N ASP A 500 2.71 -17.67 1.90
CA ASP A 500 2.94 -18.84 1.05
C ASP A 500 3.18 -20.10 1.90
N GLU A 501 3.81 -21.14 1.34
CA GLU A 501 4.03 -22.42 2.01
C GLU A 501 4.91 -22.33 3.27
N PHE A 502 5.74 -21.29 3.41
CA PHE A 502 6.60 -21.10 4.56
C PHE A 502 5.85 -20.53 5.76
N ARG A 503 4.71 -19.86 5.55
CA ARG A 503 3.97 -19.24 6.63
C ARG A 503 3.26 -20.30 7.48
N LYS A 504 3.60 -20.36 8.78
CA LYS A 504 2.86 -21.19 9.75
C LYS A 504 1.35 -20.86 9.65
N PRO A 505 0.44 -21.85 9.71
CA PRO A 505 0.67 -23.22 10.20
C PRO A 505 1.22 -24.20 9.15
N ARG A 506 1.52 -23.73 7.93
CA ARG A 506 2.07 -24.57 6.87
C ARG A 506 3.51 -24.99 7.17
N MET A 507 3.91 -26.13 6.62
CA MET A 507 5.16 -26.81 6.98
C MET A 507 6.36 -26.43 6.11
N GLY A 508 6.32 -25.37 5.31
CA GLY A 508 7.42 -25.02 4.40
C GLY A 508 8.73 -24.75 5.13
N MET A 509 8.71 -24.00 6.25
CA MET A 509 9.93 -23.78 7.04
C MET A 509 10.43 -25.05 7.72
N TRP A 510 9.53 -25.98 8.10
CA TRP A 510 9.92 -27.27 8.66
C TRP A 510 10.64 -28.13 7.62
N ARG A 511 10.05 -28.28 6.43
CA ARG A 511 10.63 -29.03 5.31
C ARG A 511 12.01 -28.51 4.94
N GLU A 512 12.14 -27.19 4.79
CA GLU A 512 13.43 -26.56 4.49
C GLU A 512 14.48 -26.80 5.59
N MET A 513 14.05 -26.84 6.86
CA MET A 513 14.94 -27.18 7.97
C MET A 513 15.38 -28.64 7.93
N LEU A 514 14.48 -29.57 7.61
CA LEU A 514 14.84 -30.97 7.45
C LEU A 514 15.88 -31.16 6.35
N ASP A 515 15.67 -30.53 5.19
CA ASP A 515 16.60 -30.55 4.06
C ASP A 515 17.96 -29.94 4.46
N ASP A 516 17.95 -28.84 5.22
CA ASP A 516 19.17 -28.14 5.67
C ASP A 516 20.09 -28.95 6.62
N TYR A 517 19.54 -29.99 7.24
CA TYR A 517 20.23 -30.87 8.20
C TYR A 517 20.28 -32.33 7.72
N ASP A 518 19.87 -32.61 6.48
CA ASP A 518 19.77 -33.96 5.89
C ASP A 518 18.94 -34.94 6.76
N LEU A 519 17.83 -34.45 7.32
CA LEU A 519 16.97 -35.20 8.24
C LEU A 519 15.76 -35.80 7.51
N ASP A 520 15.68 -37.12 7.44
CA ASP A 520 14.48 -37.84 7.01
C ASP A 520 13.52 -38.11 8.18
N VAL A 521 12.23 -37.84 7.98
CA VAL A 521 11.18 -37.98 9.02
C VAL A 521 11.06 -39.43 9.49
N ALA A 522 11.17 -40.41 8.60
CA ALA A 522 10.91 -41.81 8.94
C ALA A 522 12.06 -42.44 9.74
N SER A 523 13.30 -42.11 9.39
CA SER A 523 14.50 -42.77 9.91
C SER A 523 15.28 -41.96 10.95
N SER A 524 15.27 -40.62 10.86
CA SER A 524 16.23 -39.78 11.58
C SER A 524 15.65 -38.89 12.66
N LEU A 525 14.32 -38.74 12.76
CA LEU A 525 13.67 -37.85 13.73
C LEU A 525 12.95 -38.62 14.83
N ASP A 526 13.01 -38.07 16.04
CA ASP A 526 12.16 -38.43 17.16
C ASP A 526 11.11 -37.32 17.37
N LEU A 527 9.95 -37.48 16.71
CA LEU A 527 8.86 -36.51 16.79
C LEU A 527 8.21 -36.48 18.17
N GLU A 528 8.15 -37.62 18.87
CA GLU A 528 7.52 -37.74 20.19
C GLU A 528 8.29 -36.99 21.27
N GLN A 529 9.62 -37.00 21.20
CA GLN A 529 10.50 -36.25 22.10
C GLN A 529 10.85 -34.86 21.57
N SER A 530 10.44 -34.51 20.36
CA SER A 530 10.55 -33.14 19.85
C SER A 530 9.49 -32.23 20.48
N VAL A 531 9.65 -30.93 20.33
CA VAL A 531 8.68 -29.95 20.87
C VAL A 531 8.65 -28.69 20.01
N PHE A 532 7.45 -28.16 19.80
CA PHE A 532 7.25 -26.79 19.34
C PHE A 532 6.77 -25.91 20.49
N VAL A 533 7.39 -24.75 20.68
CA VAL A 533 6.99 -23.77 21.70
C VAL A 533 6.58 -22.46 21.03
N GLY A 534 5.39 -21.95 21.33
CA GLY A 534 4.90 -20.71 20.72
C GLY A 534 3.75 -20.06 21.50
N ASP A 535 3.61 -18.74 21.40
CA ASP A 535 2.59 -17.97 22.10
C ASP A 535 1.21 -18.05 21.42
N ALA A 536 1.18 -18.28 20.11
CA ALA A 536 -0.06 -18.33 19.34
C ALA A 536 -0.76 -19.68 19.49
N ALA A 537 -1.28 -19.91 20.70
CA ALA A 537 -1.75 -21.19 21.19
C ALA A 537 -3.29 -21.34 21.19
N GLY A 538 -4.03 -20.31 20.75
CA GLY A 538 -5.49 -20.32 20.72
C GLY A 538 -6.17 -20.25 22.09
N ARG A 539 -5.50 -19.70 23.10
CA ARG A 539 -6.10 -19.39 24.41
C ARG A 539 -6.93 -18.12 24.31
N GLU A 540 -7.76 -17.86 25.32
CA GLU A 540 -8.48 -16.59 25.41
C GLU A 540 -7.50 -15.41 25.39
N GLY A 541 -7.71 -14.45 24.49
CA GLY A 541 -6.82 -13.30 24.30
C GLY A 541 -5.62 -13.53 23.37
N ASP A 542 -5.30 -14.77 23.00
CA ASP A 542 -4.27 -15.05 22.00
C ASP A 542 -4.73 -14.52 20.63
N HIS A 543 -3.79 -13.97 19.87
CA HIS A 543 -4.09 -13.36 18.58
C HIS A 543 -4.39 -14.40 17.47
N SER A 544 -3.96 -15.65 17.64
CA SER A 544 -4.20 -16.77 16.73
C SER A 544 -3.84 -18.13 17.38
N CYS A 545 -4.08 -19.24 16.65
CA CYS A 545 -3.75 -20.62 17.06
C CYS A 545 -2.61 -21.24 16.18
N VAL A 546 -1.91 -20.38 15.43
CA VAL A 546 -0.99 -20.78 14.35
C VAL A 546 0.17 -21.65 14.81
N ASP A 547 0.69 -21.43 16.01
CA ASP A 547 1.84 -22.18 16.52
C ASP A 547 1.43 -23.59 16.95
N ARG A 548 0.28 -23.71 17.62
CA ARG A 548 -0.31 -25.00 17.98
C ARG A 548 -0.69 -25.80 16.73
N ASP A 549 -1.28 -25.12 15.75
CA ASP A 549 -1.75 -25.75 14.52
C ASP A 549 -0.57 -26.17 13.62
N PHE A 550 0.53 -25.42 13.63
CA PHE A 550 1.80 -25.83 13.03
C PHE A 550 2.33 -27.11 13.67
N ALA A 551 2.41 -27.17 15.00
CA ALA A 551 2.87 -28.35 15.72
C ALA A 551 1.99 -29.58 15.44
N ALA A 552 0.67 -29.38 15.35
CA ALA A 552 -0.28 -30.42 14.99
C ALA A 552 -0.13 -30.93 13.55
N ASN A 553 0.24 -30.06 12.60
CA ASN A 553 0.55 -30.45 11.23
C ASN A 553 1.83 -31.29 11.13
N VAL A 554 2.87 -30.89 11.87
CA VAL A 554 4.15 -31.61 11.91
C VAL A 554 4.01 -32.94 12.66
N GLY A 555 3.12 -33.00 13.66
CA GLY A 555 2.93 -34.17 14.53
C GLY A 555 3.89 -34.18 15.71
N ILE A 556 4.26 -33.02 16.26
CA ILE A 556 5.12 -32.88 17.43
C ILE A 556 4.36 -32.28 18.63
N PRO A 557 4.75 -32.62 19.88
CA PRO A 557 4.22 -31.98 21.08
C PRO A 557 4.31 -30.44 21.03
N PHE A 558 3.26 -29.78 21.51
CA PHE A 558 3.19 -28.33 21.61
C PHE A 558 3.17 -27.88 23.06
N LYS A 559 3.87 -26.79 23.37
CA LYS A 559 3.81 -26.09 24.66
C LYS A 559 3.75 -24.58 24.48
N THR A 560 3.14 -23.86 25.41
CA THR A 560 3.25 -22.39 25.45
C THR A 560 4.56 -21.95 26.11
N PRO A 561 5.00 -20.69 25.96
CA PRO A 561 6.20 -20.19 26.61
C PRO A 561 6.14 -20.33 28.15
N GLU A 562 4.96 -20.11 28.74
CA GLU A 562 4.73 -20.24 30.18
C GLU A 562 4.86 -21.71 30.64
N GLU A 563 4.24 -22.65 29.92
CA GLU A 563 4.33 -24.08 30.20
C GLU A 563 5.77 -24.59 30.06
N PHE A 564 6.53 -24.07 29.08
CA PHE A 564 7.87 -24.57 28.77
C PHE A 564 8.97 -23.93 29.63
N PHE A 565 8.97 -22.62 29.78
CA PHE A 565 10.06 -21.88 30.44
C PHE A 565 9.80 -21.62 31.92
N LEU A 566 8.53 -21.61 32.36
CA LEU A 566 8.14 -21.30 33.74
C LEU A 566 7.51 -22.51 34.45
N ASN A 567 7.26 -23.61 33.74
CA ASN A 567 6.54 -24.80 34.24
C ASN A 567 5.14 -24.46 34.79
N GLU A 568 4.46 -23.48 34.20
CA GLU A 568 3.07 -23.19 34.53
C GLU A 568 2.14 -24.32 34.07
N ALA A 569 0.98 -24.43 34.73
CA ALA A 569 -0.07 -25.36 34.32
C ALA A 569 -0.69 -24.95 32.98
N SER A 570 -1.11 -25.95 32.21
CA SER A 570 -1.75 -25.70 30.92
C SER A 570 -3.07 -24.95 31.07
N ARG A 571 -3.30 -24.00 30.17
CA ARG A 571 -4.52 -23.17 30.16
C ARG A 571 -5.52 -23.71 29.12
N PRO A 572 -6.83 -23.55 29.35
CA PRO A 572 -7.85 -23.96 28.38
C PRO A 572 -7.67 -23.29 27.03
N ILE A 573 -7.92 -24.06 25.97
CA ILE A 573 -7.92 -23.57 24.59
C ILE A 573 -9.34 -23.33 24.11
N SER A 574 -9.53 -22.30 23.29
CA SER A 574 -10.77 -22.06 22.56
C SER A 574 -10.50 -22.28 21.07
N ARG A 575 -10.46 -23.55 20.64
CA ARG A 575 -10.20 -23.89 19.24
C ARG A 575 -11.44 -23.59 18.39
N ALA A 576 -11.33 -22.59 17.53
CA ALA A 576 -12.43 -22.13 16.68
C ALA A 576 -12.69 -23.03 15.45
N PHE A 577 -11.69 -23.79 15.00
CA PHE A 577 -11.76 -24.59 13.77
C PHE A 577 -10.81 -25.79 13.84
N ASP A 578 -11.30 -26.97 13.47
CA ASP A 578 -10.50 -28.19 13.32
C ASP A 578 -10.83 -28.86 11.98
N PRO A 579 -9.93 -28.85 10.98
CA PRO A 579 -10.17 -29.48 9.68
C PRO A 579 -10.46 -30.98 9.83
N LYS A 580 -9.76 -31.69 10.72
CA LYS A 580 -9.92 -33.15 10.85
C LYS A 580 -11.36 -33.53 11.23
N ALA A 581 -12.05 -32.70 12.01
CA ALA A 581 -13.45 -32.93 12.39
C ALA A 581 -14.41 -32.99 11.18
N TYR A 582 -14.06 -32.37 10.04
CA TYR A 582 -14.90 -32.35 8.83
C TYR A 582 -14.57 -33.46 7.81
N VAL A 583 -13.56 -34.28 8.09
CA VAL A 583 -13.17 -35.44 7.27
C VAL A 583 -13.36 -36.77 8.00
N VAL A 584 -13.54 -36.75 9.32
CA VAL A 584 -13.90 -37.95 10.10
C VAL A 584 -15.34 -38.36 9.75
N GLY A 585 -15.55 -39.65 9.43
CA GLY A 585 -16.88 -40.20 9.16
C GLY A 585 -17.43 -39.97 7.74
N SER A 586 -16.72 -39.28 6.84
CA SER A 586 -17.10 -39.25 5.42
C SER A 586 -16.82 -40.61 4.78
N SER A 587 -17.81 -41.50 4.79
CA SER A 587 -17.85 -42.69 3.94
C SER A 587 -18.08 -42.29 2.49
N GLU A 588 -17.51 -43.06 1.55
CA GLU A 588 -17.79 -42.90 0.11
C GLU A 588 -19.26 -43.20 -0.24
N ASP A 589 -20.00 -43.84 0.68
CA ASP A 589 -21.32 -44.45 0.47
C ASP A 589 -22.52 -43.61 0.89
N GLU A 590 -22.33 -42.43 1.47
CA GLU A 590 -23.47 -41.59 1.83
C GLU A 590 -24.04 -40.83 0.63
N PRO A 591 -25.38 -40.69 0.53
CA PRO A 591 -26.07 -40.34 -0.71
C PRO A 591 -25.53 -39.05 -1.31
N ASN A 592 -25.11 -39.16 -2.57
CA ASN A 592 -24.75 -38.03 -3.42
C ASN A 592 -25.89 -37.01 -3.39
N ILE A 593 -25.55 -35.73 -3.17
CA ILE A 593 -26.43 -34.63 -3.54
C ILE A 593 -26.68 -34.78 -5.05
N THR A 594 -27.78 -35.41 -5.40
CA THR A 594 -28.13 -35.69 -6.78
C THR A 594 -28.92 -34.49 -7.26
N PHE A 595 -28.20 -33.42 -7.61
CA PHE A 595 -28.82 -32.35 -8.36
C PHE A 595 -29.30 -32.94 -9.68
N SER A 596 -30.62 -33.04 -9.84
CA SER A 596 -31.25 -33.52 -11.07
C SER A 596 -31.80 -32.33 -11.85
N LYS A 597 -31.71 -32.45 -13.17
CA LYS A 597 -32.33 -31.52 -14.10
C LYS A 597 -33.85 -31.66 -13.99
N LYS A 598 -34.55 -30.56 -13.68
CA LYS A 598 -36.01 -30.55 -13.45
C LYS A 598 -36.80 -30.07 -14.67
N ASN A 599 -36.14 -29.33 -15.56
CA ASN A 599 -36.74 -28.75 -16.75
C ASN A 599 -35.80 -28.97 -17.94
N ASP A 600 -36.34 -29.06 -19.16
CA ASP A 600 -35.53 -29.28 -20.37
C ASP A 600 -34.52 -28.13 -20.62
N THR A 601 -34.95 -26.90 -20.36
CA THR A 601 -34.12 -25.69 -20.40
C THR A 601 -34.42 -24.83 -19.18
N GLU A 602 -33.37 -24.47 -18.43
CA GLU A 602 -33.49 -23.67 -17.21
C GLU A 602 -32.23 -22.88 -16.89
N LEU A 603 -32.41 -21.86 -16.06
CA LEU A 603 -31.34 -21.07 -15.47
C LEU A 603 -31.10 -21.51 -14.03
N VAL A 604 -29.89 -21.92 -13.70
CA VAL A 604 -29.49 -22.28 -12.33
C VAL A 604 -28.44 -21.27 -11.87
N ILE A 605 -28.62 -20.71 -10.67
CA ILE A 605 -27.62 -19.83 -10.07
C ILE A 605 -27.03 -20.45 -8.80
N PHE A 606 -25.72 -20.32 -8.60
CA PHE A 606 -25.14 -20.61 -7.29
C PHE A 606 -25.29 -19.43 -6.35
N CYS A 607 -25.53 -19.69 -5.08
CA CYS A 607 -25.39 -18.73 -3.98
C CYS A 607 -24.41 -19.31 -2.96
N GLY A 608 -23.37 -18.56 -2.58
CA GLY A 608 -22.42 -19.03 -1.57
C GLY A 608 -21.08 -18.30 -1.58
N SER A 609 -20.39 -18.32 -0.44
CA SER A 609 -19.12 -17.61 -0.23
C SER A 609 -18.05 -18.04 -1.24
N PRO A 610 -17.11 -17.18 -1.65
CA PRO A 610 -15.87 -17.65 -2.26
C PRO A 610 -15.27 -18.81 -1.45
N GLY A 611 -14.67 -19.81 -2.10
CA GLY A 611 -14.15 -21.02 -1.43
C GLY A 611 -15.22 -22.05 -0.99
N SER A 612 -16.51 -21.81 -1.21
CA SER A 612 -17.58 -22.73 -0.76
C SER A 612 -17.70 -24.03 -1.55
N GLY A 613 -17.03 -24.15 -2.70
CA GLY A 613 -17.08 -25.34 -3.56
C GLY A 613 -17.92 -25.21 -4.84
N LYS A 614 -18.50 -24.05 -5.14
CA LYS A 614 -19.38 -23.80 -6.31
C LYS A 614 -18.84 -24.33 -7.63
N SER A 615 -17.63 -23.93 -8.01
CA SER A 615 -17.03 -24.34 -9.28
C SER A 615 -16.79 -25.85 -9.32
N THR A 616 -16.38 -26.46 -8.20
CA THR A 616 -16.26 -27.93 -8.09
C THR A 616 -17.61 -28.62 -8.23
N PHE A 617 -18.66 -28.05 -7.64
CA PHE A 617 -20.03 -28.55 -7.78
C PHE A 617 -20.51 -28.49 -9.23
N TYR A 618 -20.20 -27.41 -9.95
CA TYR A 618 -20.48 -27.30 -11.38
C TYR A 618 -19.84 -28.42 -12.18
N TRP A 619 -18.52 -28.58 -12.08
CA TRP A 619 -17.76 -29.58 -12.86
C TRP A 619 -18.24 -31.00 -12.57
N LYS A 620 -18.60 -31.29 -11.30
CA LYS A 620 -19.00 -32.64 -10.91
C LYS A 620 -20.45 -32.98 -11.25
N TYR A 621 -21.37 -32.02 -11.14
CA TYR A 621 -22.81 -32.31 -11.17
C TYR A 621 -23.58 -31.60 -12.29
N LEU A 622 -23.16 -30.41 -12.74
CA LEU A 622 -23.92 -29.65 -13.75
C LEU A 622 -23.33 -29.80 -15.16
N GLU A 623 -22.01 -29.82 -15.31
CA GLU A 623 -21.39 -30.04 -16.62
C GLU A 623 -21.81 -31.38 -17.25
N PRO A 624 -21.80 -32.53 -16.52
CA PRO A 624 -22.23 -33.81 -17.10
C PRO A 624 -23.71 -33.84 -17.50
N LEU A 625 -24.53 -32.93 -16.96
CA LEU A 625 -25.94 -32.77 -17.31
C LEU A 625 -26.16 -31.80 -18.49
N GLY A 626 -25.08 -31.30 -19.10
CA GLY A 626 -25.12 -30.43 -20.28
C GLY A 626 -25.45 -28.97 -19.99
N TYR A 627 -25.16 -28.46 -18.79
CA TYR A 627 -25.29 -27.03 -18.50
C TYR A 627 -24.10 -26.26 -19.05
N GLU A 628 -24.38 -25.11 -19.64
CA GLU A 628 -23.35 -24.15 -20.05
C GLU A 628 -22.97 -23.24 -18.86
N ARG A 629 -21.67 -23.03 -18.63
CA ARG A 629 -21.19 -22.20 -17.52
C ARG A 629 -21.14 -20.73 -17.88
N VAL A 630 -21.73 -19.91 -17.04
CA VAL A 630 -21.58 -18.45 -17.06
C VAL A 630 -20.87 -18.00 -15.80
N ASN A 631 -19.65 -17.47 -15.94
CA ASN A 631 -18.82 -17.02 -14.82
C ASN A 631 -18.31 -15.59 -15.07
N GLN A 632 -18.52 -14.68 -14.11
CA GLN A 632 -18.12 -13.29 -14.22
C GLN A 632 -16.60 -13.08 -14.14
N ASP A 633 -15.85 -13.97 -13.50
CA ASP A 633 -14.38 -13.87 -13.46
C ASP A 633 -13.76 -14.07 -14.86
N ILE A 634 -14.42 -14.88 -15.69
CA ILE A 634 -14.07 -15.14 -17.09
C ILE A 634 -14.59 -14.00 -17.99
N LEU A 635 -15.89 -13.71 -17.90
CA LEU A 635 -16.57 -12.74 -18.77
C LEU A 635 -16.39 -11.27 -18.34
N LYS A 636 -15.72 -11.04 -17.21
CA LYS A 636 -15.35 -9.76 -16.57
C LYS A 636 -16.50 -8.89 -16.06
N SER A 637 -17.68 -8.89 -16.68
CA SER A 637 -18.80 -8.03 -16.27
C SER A 637 -20.15 -8.72 -16.28
N ARG A 638 -21.01 -8.39 -15.31
CA ARG A 638 -22.37 -8.94 -15.20
C ARG A 638 -23.22 -8.72 -16.46
N PRO A 639 -23.22 -7.54 -17.12
CA PRO A 639 -23.97 -7.37 -18.37
C PRO A 639 -23.54 -8.34 -19.47
N LYS A 640 -22.23 -8.65 -19.58
CA LYS A 640 -21.75 -9.68 -20.49
C LYS A 640 -22.24 -11.07 -20.07
N CYS A 641 -22.21 -11.38 -18.78
CA CYS A 641 -22.76 -12.65 -18.28
C CYS A 641 -24.26 -12.81 -18.57
N LEU A 642 -25.05 -11.76 -18.36
CA LEU A 642 -26.50 -11.77 -18.67
C LEU A 642 -26.74 -11.96 -20.16
N LYS A 643 -25.98 -11.28 -21.02
CA LYS A 643 -26.05 -11.44 -22.48
C LYS A 643 -25.75 -12.89 -22.91
N VAL A 644 -24.64 -13.44 -22.44
CA VAL A 644 -24.22 -14.82 -22.78
C VAL A 644 -25.24 -15.84 -22.24
N ALA A 645 -25.72 -15.66 -21.01
CA ALA A 645 -26.78 -16.51 -20.45
C ALA A 645 -28.05 -16.48 -21.31
N LYS A 646 -28.47 -15.29 -21.76
CA LYS A 646 -29.63 -15.10 -22.64
C LYS A 646 -29.45 -15.85 -23.96
N GLU A 647 -28.29 -15.70 -24.60
CA GLU A 647 -27.97 -16.37 -25.88
C GLU A 647 -28.03 -17.90 -25.76
N TYR A 648 -27.47 -18.47 -24.68
CA TYR A 648 -27.54 -19.91 -24.44
C TYR A 648 -28.97 -20.40 -24.19
N LEU A 649 -29.74 -19.69 -23.36
CA LEU A 649 -31.14 -20.05 -23.07
C LEU A 649 -32.00 -20.01 -24.35
N GLN A 650 -31.83 -18.98 -25.19
CA GLN A 650 -32.52 -18.86 -26.48
C GLN A 650 -32.11 -19.95 -27.47
N ALA A 651 -30.89 -20.47 -27.36
CA ALA A 651 -30.41 -21.62 -28.12
C ALA A 651 -30.88 -22.98 -27.54
N GLY A 652 -31.77 -22.99 -26.53
CA GLY A 652 -32.29 -24.21 -25.91
C GLY A 652 -31.31 -24.91 -24.97
N LYS A 653 -30.26 -24.21 -24.51
CA LYS A 653 -29.28 -24.75 -23.57
C LYS A 653 -29.56 -24.30 -22.14
N SER A 654 -29.42 -25.22 -21.18
CA SER A 654 -29.50 -24.87 -19.75
C SER A 654 -28.23 -24.14 -19.31
N VAL A 655 -28.36 -23.18 -18.39
CA VAL A 655 -27.25 -22.31 -17.98
C VAL A 655 -27.02 -22.38 -16.49
N ALA A 656 -25.75 -22.49 -16.08
CA ALA A 656 -25.32 -22.41 -14.70
C ALA A 656 -24.50 -21.14 -14.45
N VAL A 657 -24.98 -20.26 -13.57
CA VAL A 657 -24.28 -19.02 -13.20
C VAL A 657 -23.37 -19.28 -12.00
N ASP A 658 -22.08 -19.42 -12.26
CA ASP A 658 -21.04 -19.63 -11.25
C ASP A 658 -20.46 -18.32 -10.74
N ASN A 659 -21.27 -17.60 -9.97
CA ASN A 659 -20.89 -16.41 -9.22
C ASN A 659 -21.29 -16.58 -7.74
N THR A 660 -20.91 -15.63 -6.88
CA THR A 660 -21.24 -15.69 -5.44
C THR A 660 -22.71 -15.39 -5.15
N ASN A 661 -23.35 -14.51 -5.92
CA ASN A 661 -24.76 -14.10 -5.82
C ASN A 661 -25.24 -13.90 -4.36
N ALA A 662 -24.47 -13.13 -3.58
CA ALA A 662 -24.63 -13.02 -2.13
C ALA A 662 -25.96 -12.43 -1.66
N GLY A 663 -26.42 -11.36 -2.30
CA GLY A 663 -27.60 -10.61 -1.86
C GLY A 663 -28.73 -10.62 -2.89
N THR A 664 -29.95 -10.38 -2.42
CA THR A 664 -31.21 -10.33 -3.18
C THR A 664 -31.10 -9.43 -4.42
N GLU A 665 -30.51 -8.23 -4.28
CA GLU A 665 -30.32 -7.31 -5.41
C GLU A 665 -29.49 -7.91 -6.55
N THR A 666 -28.50 -8.75 -6.24
CA THR A 666 -27.68 -9.40 -7.27
C THR A 666 -28.43 -10.55 -7.93
N ARG A 667 -29.26 -11.27 -7.17
CA ARG A 667 -30.10 -12.37 -7.67
C ARG A 667 -31.26 -11.86 -8.54
N ALA A 668 -31.80 -10.69 -8.23
CA ALA A 668 -32.88 -10.04 -8.99
C ALA A 668 -32.55 -9.92 -10.49
N PHE A 669 -31.32 -9.56 -10.87
CA PHE A 669 -30.92 -9.50 -12.28
C PHE A 669 -31.08 -10.82 -13.03
N TRP A 670 -30.84 -11.95 -12.37
CA TRP A 670 -30.98 -13.28 -12.97
C TRP A 670 -32.45 -13.70 -13.04
N ILE A 671 -33.23 -13.36 -12.02
CA ILE A 671 -34.68 -13.61 -11.97
C ILE A 671 -35.40 -12.81 -13.05
N GLU A 672 -35.03 -11.53 -13.24
CA GLU A 672 -35.56 -10.68 -14.31
C GLU A 672 -35.24 -11.25 -15.69
N LEU A 673 -33.99 -11.71 -15.90
CA LEU A 673 -33.61 -12.37 -17.15
C LEU A 673 -34.48 -13.62 -17.39
N ALA A 674 -34.62 -14.50 -16.41
CA ALA A 674 -35.42 -15.72 -16.53
C ALA A 674 -36.89 -15.43 -16.89
N LYS A 675 -37.47 -14.38 -16.30
CA LYS A 675 -38.81 -13.89 -16.66
C LYS A 675 -38.88 -13.36 -18.09
N GLU A 676 -37.88 -12.60 -18.53
CA GLU A 676 -37.80 -12.03 -19.88
C GLU A 676 -37.77 -13.13 -20.95
N VAL A 677 -37.00 -14.20 -20.72
CA VAL A 677 -36.88 -15.32 -21.67
C VAL A 677 -37.88 -16.46 -21.42
N ASN A 678 -38.75 -16.32 -20.42
CA ASN A 678 -39.76 -17.30 -20.01
C ASN A 678 -39.21 -18.70 -19.73
N PHE A 679 -38.07 -18.79 -19.03
CA PHE A 679 -37.49 -20.06 -18.55
C PHE A 679 -37.51 -20.15 -17.02
N PRO A 680 -37.68 -21.34 -16.43
CA PRO A 680 -37.57 -21.54 -14.99
C PRO A 680 -36.19 -21.16 -14.45
N ILE A 681 -36.15 -20.58 -13.24
CA ILE A 681 -34.92 -20.28 -12.51
C ILE A 681 -34.88 -21.03 -11.17
N ARG A 682 -33.73 -21.66 -10.88
CA ARG A 682 -33.46 -22.41 -9.65
C ARG A 682 -32.22 -21.87 -8.96
N CYS A 683 -32.16 -22.02 -7.63
CA CYS A 683 -30.98 -21.64 -6.85
C CYS A 683 -30.33 -22.87 -6.21
N ILE A 684 -29.01 -22.98 -6.31
CA ILE A 684 -28.23 -23.92 -5.52
C ILE A 684 -27.48 -23.10 -4.47
N TYR A 685 -27.89 -23.25 -3.21
CA TYR A 685 -27.31 -22.53 -2.08
C TYR A 685 -26.28 -23.40 -1.36
N LEU A 686 -25.00 -23.02 -1.46
CA LEU A 686 -23.90 -23.66 -0.74
C LEU A 686 -23.68 -22.94 0.59
N SER A 687 -24.14 -23.56 1.68
CA SER A 687 -24.10 -23.02 3.05
C SER A 687 -22.80 -23.31 3.79
N THR A 688 -21.72 -23.62 3.05
CA THR A 688 -20.38 -23.90 3.58
C THR A 688 -19.93 -22.82 4.58
N PRO A 689 -19.62 -23.18 5.84
CA PRO A 689 -19.18 -22.24 6.87
C PRO A 689 -17.99 -21.35 6.45
N PRO A 690 -17.91 -20.09 6.92
CA PRO A 690 -16.85 -19.16 6.52
C PRO A 690 -15.43 -19.66 6.77
N GLN A 691 -15.19 -20.39 7.87
CA GLN A 691 -13.86 -20.94 8.16
C GLN A 691 -13.47 -22.02 7.16
N ILE A 692 -14.41 -22.89 6.78
CA ILE A 692 -14.19 -23.90 5.75
C ILE A 692 -13.93 -23.25 4.39
N CYS A 693 -14.64 -22.16 4.06
CA CYS A 693 -14.42 -21.43 2.82
C CYS A 693 -12.99 -20.87 2.73
N LYS A 694 -12.47 -20.26 3.80
CA LYS A 694 -11.09 -19.76 3.88
C LYS A 694 -10.08 -20.91 3.82
N HIS A 695 -10.38 -22.01 4.51
CA HIS A 695 -9.57 -23.21 4.50
C HIS A 695 -9.45 -23.81 3.10
N ASN A 696 -10.58 -24.00 2.41
CA ASN A 696 -10.63 -24.49 1.05
C ASN A 696 -9.83 -23.60 0.09
N ASP A 697 -9.94 -22.27 0.21
CA ASP A 697 -9.14 -21.34 -0.58
C ASP A 697 -7.65 -21.53 -0.35
N ALA A 698 -7.23 -21.62 0.92
CA ALA A 698 -5.83 -21.81 1.29
C ALA A 698 -5.28 -23.15 0.79
N VAL A 699 -6.02 -24.26 0.99
CA VAL A 699 -5.65 -25.60 0.51
C VAL A 699 -5.47 -25.59 -1.02
N ARG A 700 -6.42 -25.01 -1.76
CA ARG A 700 -6.37 -24.97 -3.23
C ARG A 700 -5.20 -24.15 -3.73
N ALA A 701 -5.05 -22.94 -3.19
CA ALA A 701 -4.00 -22.01 -3.62
C ALA A 701 -2.59 -22.53 -3.33
N ALA A 702 -2.42 -23.27 -2.23
CA ALA A 702 -1.13 -23.86 -1.87
C ALA A 702 -0.80 -25.14 -2.64
N ASN A 703 -1.77 -25.78 -3.29
CA ASN A 703 -1.59 -27.03 -4.01
C ASN A 703 -2.00 -26.94 -5.49
N PRO A 704 -1.42 -26.00 -6.27
CA PRO A 704 -1.83 -25.76 -7.66
C PRO A 704 -1.53 -26.93 -8.61
N LYS A 705 -0.63 -27.85 -8.22
CA LYS A 705 -0.24 -29.02 -9.02
C LYS A 705 -1.18 -30.22 -8.85
N ILE A 706 -2.11 -30.17 -7.89
CA ILE A 706 -3.08 -31.24 -7.65
C ILE A 706 -4.39 -30.86 -8.34
N GLU A 707 -4.57 -31.36 -9.56
CA GLU A 707 -5.73 -31.04 -10.41
C GLU A 707 -7.06 -31.33 -9.73
N SER A 708 -7.16 -32.40 -8.95
CA SER A 708 -8.37 -32.75 -8.20
C SER A 708 -8.76 -31.73 -7.12
N LEU A 709 -7.80 -30.93 -6.63
CA LEU A 709 -8.04 -29.87 -5.64
C LEU A 709 -8.19 -28.51 -6.31
N ASN A 710 -7.32 -28.18 -7.27
CA ASN A 710 -7.27 -26.87 -7.91
C ASN A 710 -7.25 -26.94 -9.45
N PRO A 711 -8.35 -27.41 -10.08
CA PRO A 711 -8.40 -27.65 -11.53
C PRO A 711 -8.23 -26.36 -12.36
N GLU A 712 -8.51 -25.21 -11.76
CA GLU A 712 -8.45 -23.91 -12.43
C GLU A 712 -7.20 -23.09 -12.05
N SER A 713 -6.21 -23.71 -11.39
CA SER A 713 -4.96 -23.04 -10.96
C SER A 713 -5.20 -21.72 -10.22
N ARG A 714 -6.23 -21.68 -9.36
CA ARG A 714 -6.61 -20.46 -8.65
C ARG A 714 -5.58 -20.08 -7.60
N THR A 715 -5.31 -18.79 -7.52
CA THR A 715 -4.50 -18.18 -6.47
C THR A 715 -5.37 -17.85 -5.26
N SER A 716 -4.74 -17.66 -4.09
CA SER A 716 -5.47 -17.38 -2.85
C SER A 716 -6.18 -16.03 -2.91
N LEU A 717 -7.42 -16.01 -2.43
CA LEU A 717 -8.21 -14.80 -2.34
C LEU A 717 -7.84 -13.97 -1.09
N PRO A 718 -7.84 -12.63 -1.19
CA PRO A 718 -7.63 -11.80 -0.02
C PRO A 718 -8.78 -11.97 0.98
N GLY A 719 -8.47 -11.94 2.27
CA GLY A 719 -9.47 -12.14 3.35
C GLY A 719 -10.69 -11.20 3.27
N ILE A 720 -10.53 -10.02 2.66
CA ILE A 720 -11.63 -9.06 2.44
C ILE A 720 -12.74 -9.62 1.54
N ALA A 721 -12.43 -10.55 0.62
CA ALA A 721 -13.41 -11.16 -0.27
C ALA A 721 -14.47 -11.97 0.50
N PHE A 722 -14.03 -12.72 1.52
CA PHE A 722 -14.93 -13.50 2.39
C PHE A 722 -15.78 -12.59 3.28
N GLY A 723 -15.15 -11.57 3.87
CA GLY A 723 -15.86 -10.59 4.71
C GLY A 723 -16.87 -9.74 3.92
N ASP A 724 -16.53 -9.38 2.68
CA ASP A 724 -17.42 -8.66 1.77
C ASP A 724 -18.63 -9.49 1.35
N PHE A 725 -18.43 -10.78 1.08
CA PHE A 725 -19.53 -11.71 0.85
C PHE A 725 -20.44 -11.78 2.07
N GLN A 726 -19.89 -12.05 3.26
CA GLN A 726 -20.66 -12.22 4.48
C GLN A 726 -21.47 -10.97 4.83
N ARG A 727 -20.92 -9.77 4.62
CA ARG A 727 -21.63 -8.50 4.85
C ARG A 727 -22.82 -8.31 3.90
N ARG A 728 -22.73 -8.81 2.66
CA ARG A 728 -23.78 -8.69 1.64
C ARG A 728 -24.75 -9.87 1.62
N PHE A 729 -24.42 -10.94 2.33
CA PHE A 729 -25.14 -12.19 2.24
C PHE A 729 -26.55 -12.05 2.82
N GLN A 730 -27.52 -12.46 2.02
CA GLN A 730 -28.90 -12.66 2.41
C GLN A 730 -29.31 -14.03 1.90
N GLU A 731 -29.82 -14.89 2.78
CA GLU A 731 -30.22 -16.24 2.43
C GLU A 731 -31.26 -16.23 1.29
N PRO A 732 -31.11 -17.07 0.25
CA PRO A 732 -32.06 -17.10 -0.85
C PRO A 732 -33.43 -17.63 -0.39
N THR A 733 -34.51 -17.02 -0.89
CA THR A 733 -35.89 -17.41 -0.54
C THR A 733 -36.74 -17.62 -1.78
N LEU A 734 -37.74 -18.52 -1.71
CA LEU A 734 -38.65 -18.78 -2.84
C LEU A 734 -39.42 -17.53 -3.27
N SER A 735 -39.70 -16.61 -2.34
CA SER A 735 -40.35 -15.33 -2.60
C SER A 735 -39.60 -14.42 -3.58
N GLU A 736 -38.31 -14.65 -3.82
CA GLU A 736 -37.57 -13.91 -4.85
C GLU A 736 -38.03 -14.27 -6.27
N GLY A 737 -38.62 -15.46 -6.46
CA GLY A 737 -39.08 -15.97 -7.76
C GLY A 737 -38.35 -17.22 -8.25
N PHE A 738 -37.68 -17.96 -7.37
CA PHE A 738 -37.10 -19.26 -7.70
C PHE A 738 -38.17 -20.35 -7.73
N GLN A 739 -38.06 -21.29 -8.68
CA GLN A 739 -38.87 -22.50 -8.72
C GLN A 739 -38.55 -23.43 -7.55
N ASP A 740 -37.27 -23.57 -7.22
CA ASP A 740 -36.78 -24.26 -6.03
C ASP A 740 -35.44 -23.71 -5.54
N ILE A 741 -35.06 -24.10 -4.32
CA ILE A 741 -33.74 -23.84 -3.75
C ILE A 741 -33.17 -25.17 -3.26
N THR A 742 -32.08 -25.61 -3.88
CA THR A 742 -31.32 -26.78 -3.46
C THR A 742 -30.28 -26.36 -2.44
N HIS A 743 -30.44 -26.79 -1.19
CA HIS A 743 -29.48 -26.54 -0.13
C HIS A 743 -28.33 -27.57 -0.19
N VAL A 744 -27.10 -27.10 -0.19
CA VAL A 744 -25.87 -27.91 -0.32
C VAL A 744 -24.97 -27.60 0.87
N GLU A 745 -24.89 -28.58 1.78
CA GLU A 745 -23.97 -28.51 2.91
C GLU A 745 -22.56 -28.91 2.49
N PHE A 746 -21.58 -28.47 3.27
CA PHE A 746 -20.20 -28.84 3.00
C PHE A 746 -19.94 -30.30 3.34
N LYS A 747 -19.42 -31.03 2.36
CA LYS A 747 -18.89 -32.38 2.55
C LYS A 747 -17.59 -32.53 1.76
N PHE A 748 -16.54 -32.99 2.44
CA PHE A 748 -15.28 -33.27 1.76
C PHE A 748 -15.43 -34.50 0.85
N GLN A 749 -14.93 -34.39 -0.38
CA GLN A 749 -14.85 -35.48 -1.34
C GLN A 749 -13.49 -35.45 -2.01
N GLY A 750 -12.77 -36.57 -1.99
CA GLY A 750 -11.42 -36.68 -2.53
C GLY A 750 -10.79 -38.02 -2.17
N THR A 751 -9.65 -38.33 -2.77
CA THR A 751 -8.87 -39.53 -2.46
C THR A 751 -8.33 -39.47 -1.02
N PRO A 752 -7.95 -40.61 -0.42
CA PRO A 752 -7.33 -40.64 0.91
C PRO A 752 -6.16 -39.66 1.08
N ALA A 753 -5.30 -39.53 0.07
CA ALA A 753 -4.18 -38.59 0.09
C ALA A 753 -4.65 -37.12 0.13
N THR A 754 -5.65 -36.74 -0.67
CA THR A 754 -6.20 -35.38 -0.63
C THR A 754 -6.99 -35.11 0.64
N LYS A 755 -7.59 -36.14 1.24
CA LYS A 755 -8.30 -36.08 2.52
C LYS A 755 -7.34 -35.78 3.66
N GLU A 756 -6.20 -36.46 3.70
CA GLU A 756 -5.14 -36.20 4.67
C GLU A 756 -4.57 -34.79 4.51
N LEU A 757 -4.28 -34.38 3.28
CA LEU A 757 -3.76 -33.03 2.98
C LEU A 757 -4.75 -31.92 3.38
N TRP A 758 -6.04 -32.09 3.05
CA TRP A 758 -7.08 -31.14 3.44
C TRP A 758 -7.30 -31.11 4.95
N GLY A 759 -7.08 -32.24 5.63
CA GLY A 759 -7.16 -32.37 7.09
C GLY A 759 -6.03 -31.68 7.87
N GLN A 760 -5.00 -31.17 7.20
CA GLN A 760 -3.98 -30.30 7.82
C GLN A 760 -4.54 -28.89 8.04
N TYR A 761 -3.95 -28.09 8.93
CA TYR A 761 -4.27 -26.67 9.11
C TYR A 761 -3.57 -25.80 8.06
N TRP A 762 -4.31 -24.91 7.40
CA TRP A 762 -3.78 -24.07 6.30
C TRP A 762 -3.92 -22.55 6.51
N VAL A 763 -4.69 -22.12 7.52
CA VAL A 763 -5.12 -20.74 7.78
C VAL A 763 -4.77 -20.31 9.19
#